data_AF-A0A1I8GC41-F1
#
_entry.id   AF-A0A1I8GC41-F1
#
_cell.length_a   1.000
_cell.length_b   1.000
_cell.length_c   1.000
_cell.angle_alpha   90.00
_cell.angle_beta   90.00
_cell.angle_gamma   90.00
#
_symmetry.space_group_name_H-M   'P 1'
#
loop_
_entity.id
_entity.type
_entity.pdbx_description
1 polymer ?
#
loop_
_entity_poly.entity_id
_entity_poly.type
_entity_poly.pdbx_seq_one_letter_code
_entity_poly.pdbx_strand_id
1 'polypeptide(L)'
;MPGRVRVKILSARNLPVMDRASYSTDAFVELKLGNASYKTEVARRSLNPQWNTEWFKFELDDEELQDEALQIRVLDYDTYSSHDAIGKANYKNSDGTFTAQVYIDLNPLLGKDGSRGMSGWFPLYDTMHGIRGDIQISVNLDLFSDTNRYRESSLGVKFFYHPGVPVGQTLLQLLGFVEELVVNDDPEYQWIEKLRTSRASNEARQRLFSRLNGQLQRKLGLRVLGMGGNAVIGYRLHFDLEGESGIVVRGIGTAVSLTASKSAAHLATETSLTVQSSLSVAAAPAAEPAGDPAATNGTLEQQSAVQQQQSADVADAGPGFNKLLDTPFVTMSCLPTGLVASLGGTVAAKSVKLLVHSPDAPDARDAWWSEIRAEVRAHARAFGCSTVIGYNEETCIADDLIVLSAYGTAAKLNSLEDVQNSHQPPSSCRALHVLYSQSSPPFPVSFSRCAVCGRGSVPDILLATSDTPAELATCGQPALIQARVWRPKRDAKGEANAREVSDRLPFIEYELHSQLVQKLRLRGMNGLFGLRTRMSVASCGILVTATGTGVHLLALPAPCEPQLVSKGDQRLLSSLQAKVSEFVSRSREVHCLDRAQALAAISASSGASVSNASASNSDSGGAAEDAEASPPIDLQSNQRDNFIISLADDCETDEMEALLVDYPLMDSLQLTCSPACRSEDTNFFVRILRCPLDDPEANSSRQVNSLLADMLHSTCFHFRHSLPCTLAALHFHTEVTDESCLQTVLTGDCVRQTAPQGGLLLGTASGVLLCSGCHPPGRPVANYLGNLDFFFIRETSSVRDCGGSQAFLHTCLAEVMAVVRAHAAALGGQAVTSFHLSEVLLLDNPSRGHAQCLLNVCGDVVQLPVAEA
;
A
#
# COMPACT_ATOMS: atom_id res chain seq x y z
N MET A 1 19.38 25.26 -4.69
CA MET A 1 19.42 25.52 -6.14
C MET A 1 18.21 26.37 -6.46
N PRO A 2 18.35 27.50 -7.17
CA PRO A 2 17.17 28.07 -7.78
C PRO A 2 16.65 27.08 -8.84
N GLY A 3 15.37 26.71 -8.80
CA GLY A 3 14.68 26.06 -9.91
C GLY A 3 13.92 27.11 -10.70
N ARG A 4 13.88 27.00 -12.02
CA ARG A 4 12.99 27.84 -12.85
C ARG A 4 11.85 27.00 -13.40
N VAL A 5 10.64 27.27 -12.92
CA VAL A 5 9.41 26.65 -13.43
C VAL A 5 8.80 27.58 -14.47
N ARG A 6 8.63 27.08 -15.68
CA ARG A 6 8.00 27.79 -16.80
C ARG A 6 6.62 27.20 -17.05
N VAL A 7 5.60 28.05 -17.08
CA VAL A 7 4.22 27.64 -17.29
C VAL A 7 3.63 28.39 -18.47
N LYS A 8 2.94 27.67 -19.35
CA LYS A 8 2.21 28.22 -20.50
C LYS A 8 0.76 27.78 -20.44
N ILE A 9 -0.15 28.74 -20.47
CA ILE A 9 -1.58 28.53 -20.61
C ILE A 9 -1.96 28.65 -22.09
N LEU A 10 -2.52 27.57 -22.67
CA LEU A 10 -2.85 27.50 -24.09
C LEU A 10 -4.32 27.85 -24.33
N SER A 11 -5.23 27.02 -23.81
CA SER A 11 -6.67 27.18 -24.02
C SER A 11 -7.46 26.49 -22.90
N ALA A 12 -8.75 26.77 -22.80
CA ALA A 12 -9.69 25.97 -22.02
C ALA A 12 -10.89 25.60 -22.90
N ARG A 13 -11.66 24.59 -22.47
CA ARG A 13 -12.86 24.12 -23.18
C ARG A 13 -13.92 23.64 -22.22
N ASN A 14 -15.16 23.63 -22.69
CA ASN A 14 -16.33 23.16 -21.94
C ASN A 14 -16.50 23.88 -20.58
N LEU A 15 -16.17 25.17 -20.53
CA LEU A 15 -16.41 25.98 -19.33
C LEU A 15 -17.93 26.13 -19.10
N PRO A 16 -18.38 26.23 -17.84
CA PRO A 16 -19.79 26.46 -17.55
C PRO A 16 -20.21 27.87 -17.99
N VAL A 17 -21.49 28.02 -18.33
CA VAL A 17 -22.12 29.33 -18.60
C VAL A 17 -22.27 30.09 -17.29
N MET A 18 -21.65 31.27 -17.20
CA MET A 18 -21.72 32.14 -16.01
C MET A 18 -22.58 33.38 -16.24
N ASP A 19 -22.48 33.98 -17.42
CA ASP A 19 -23.42 35.02 -17.84
C ASP A 19 -24.60 34.38 -18.58
N ARG A 20 -25.74 34.29 -17.88
CA ARG A 20 -27.00 33.77 -18.41
C ARG A 20 -27.57 34.61 -19.56
N ALA A 21 -27.23 35.89 -19.64
CA ALA A 21 -27.75 36.77 -20.70
C ALA A 21 -27.02 36.53 -22.02
N SER A 22 -25.70 36.37 -21.98
CA SER A 22 -24.88 36.09 -23.16
C SER A 22 -24.70 34.59 -23.45
N TYR A 23 -25.17 33.71 -22.56
CA TYR A 23 -24.91 32.27 -22.59
C TYR A 23 -23.40 31.96 -22.70
N SER A 24 -22.57 32.77 -22.05
CA SER A 24 -21.11 32.70 -22.16
C SER A 24 -20.42 33.02 -20.82
N THR A 25 -19.09 33.09 -20.83
CA THR A 25 -18.24 33.32 -19.65
C THR A 25 -17.07 34.21 -20.05
N ASP A 26 -16.65 35.12 -19.16
CA ASP A 26 -15.54 36.04 -19.34
C ASP A 26 -14.32 35.54 -18.53
N ALA A 27 -13.66 34.49 -19.02
CA ALA A 27 -12.67 33.76 -18.23
C ALA A 27 -11.26 34.40 -18.23
N PHE A 28 -10.58 34.35 -17.09
CA PHE A 28 -9.12 34.54 -16.98
C PHE A 28 -8.49 33.50 -16.07
N VAL A 29 -7.17 33.33 -16.16
CA VAL A 29 -6.43 32.33 -15.37
C VAL A 29 -5.47 33.01 -14.42
N GLU A 30 -5.48 32.60 -13.16
CA GLU A 30 -4.52 32.97 -12.12
C GLU A 30 -3.60 31.79 -11.84
N LEU A 31 -2.29 32.02 -11.95
CA LEU A 31 -1.25 31.04 -11.60
C LEU A 31 -0.60 31.46 -10.29
N LYS A 32 -0.38 30.52 -9.38
CA LYS A 32 0.28 30.75 -8.10
C LYS A 32 1.22 29.59 -7.76
N LEU A 33 2.44 29.92 -7.37
CA LEU A 33 3.45 28.96 -6.92
C LEU A 33 4.34 29.64 -5.88
N GLY A 34 4.39 29.09 -4.66
CA GLY A 34 4.97 29.77 -3.51
C GLY A 34 4.37 31.16 -3.29
N ASN A 35 5.26 32.16 -3.23
CA ASN A 35 4.91 33.56 -3.01
C ASN A 35 4.59 34.35 -4.30
N ALA A 36 4.85 33.78 -5.47
CA ALA A 36 4.66 34.44 -6.75
C ALA A 36 3.29 34.11 -7.38
N SER A 37 2.68 35.10 -8.04
CA SER A 37 1.44 34.92 -8.79
C SER A 37 1.43 35.70 -10.10
N TYR A 38 0.77 35.12 -11.11
CA TYR A 38 0.58 35.71 -12.44
C TYR A 38 -0.88 35.59 -12.86
N LYS A 39 -1.31 36.46 -13.77
CA LYS A 39 -2.67 36.45 -14.34
C LYS A 39 -2.61 36.58 -15.86
N THR A 40 -3.52 35.90 -16.54
CA THR A 40 -3.70 36.06 -17.99
C THR A 40 -4.60 37.25 -18.31
N GLU A 41 -4.65 37.60 -19.59
CA GLU A 41 -5.70 38.48 -20.10
C GLU A 41 -7.08 37.81 -19.99
N VAL A 42 -8.13 38.63 -19.95
CA VAL A 42 -9.53 38.19 -19.88
C VAL A 42 -10.01 37.81 -21.28
N ALA A 43 -10.39 36.55 -21.47
CA ALA A 43 -11.03 36.07 -22.68
C ALA A 43 -12.55 36.24 -22.55
N ARG A 44 -13.10 37.22 -23.29
CA ARG A 44 -14.52 37.57 -23.18
C ARG A 44 -15.42 36.66 -24.01
N ARG A 45 -16.61 36.39 -23.47
CA ARG A 45 -17.74 35.71 -24.12
C ARG A 45 -17.38 34.40 -24.80
N SER A 46 -16.65 33.54 -24.10
CA SER A 46 -16.26 32.24 -24.65
C SER A 46 -16.25 31.13 -23.59
N LEU A 47 -16.88 30.00 -23.94
CA LEU A 47 -16.78 28.76 -23.16
C LEU A 47 -15.55 27.93 -23.55
N ASN A 48 -14.85 28.34 -24.62
CA ASN A 48 -13.65 27.68 -25.13
C ASN A 48 -12.55 28.73 -25.41
N PRO A 49 -12.10 29.47 -24.38
CA PRO A 49 -11.12 30.54 -24.56
C PRO A 49 -9.77 30.01 -25.01
N GLN A 50 -9.05 30.80 -25.82
CA GLN A 50 -7.68 30.53 -26.22
C GLN A 50 -6.81 31.73 -25.83
N TRP A 51 -5.83 31.50 -24.97
CA TRP A 51 -4.92 32.56 -24.51
C TRP A 51 -3.57 32.48 -25.20
N ASN A 52 -3.05 31.29 -25.48
CA ASN A 52 -1.73 31.07 -26.10
C ASN A 52 -0.62 31.96 -25.50
N THR A 53 -0.60 32.04 -24.17
CA THR A 53 0.27 32.95 -23.41
C THR A 53 1.75 32.73 -23.69
N GLU A 54 2.58 33.74 -23.40
CA GLU A 54 4.01 33.53 -23.24
C GLU A 54 4.31 32.69 -21.99
N TRP A 55 5.55 32.22 -21.85
CA TRP A 55 5.97 31.46 -20.67
C TRP A 55 6.03 32.36 -19.44
N PHE A 56 5.15 32.12 -18.46
CA PHE A 56 5.30 32.63 -17.10
C PHE A 56 6.47 31.92 -16.43
N LYS A 57 7.33 32.66 -15.74
CA LYS A 57 8.56 32.13 -15.14
C LYS A 57 8.53 32.33 -13.64
N PHE A 58 8.57 31.25 -12.89
CA PHE A 58 8.74 31.25 -11.43
C PHE A 58 10.18 30.90 -11.11
N GLU A 59 10.79 31.66 -10.22
CA GLU A 59 12.11 31.37 -9.66
C GLU A 59 11.88 30.98 -8.20
N LEU A 60 12.28 29.77 -7.83
CA LEU A 60 12.02 29.14 -6.53
C LEU A 60 13.32 28.63 -5.94
N ASP A 61 13.41 28.54 -4.63
CA ASP A 61 14.48 27.79 -3.96
C ASP A 61 14.20 26.28 -3.93
N ASP A 62 15.09 25.51 -3.29
CA ASP A 62 14.96 24.04 -3.22
C ASP A 62 13.76 23.59 -2.38
N GLU A 63 13.43 24.36 -1.33
CA GLU A 63 12.36 24.04 -0.40
C GLU A 63 11.00 24.29 -1.06
N GLU A 64 10.77 25.50 -1.58
CA GLU A 64 9.53 25.86 -2.26
C GLU A 64 9.25 24.96 -3.47
N LEU A 65 10.29 24.50 -4.19
CA LEU A 65 10.13 23.65 -5.36
C LEU A 65 9.60 22.24 -5.03
N GLN A 66 9.94 21.70 -3.87
CA GLN A 66 9.51 20.36 -3.43
C GLN A 66 8.25 20.42 -2.55
N ASP A 67 8.10 21.50 -1.79
CA ASP A 67 7.04 21.67 -0.80
C ASP A 67 5.76 22.25 -1.42
N GLU A 68 5.82 23.16 -2.41
CA GLU A 68 4.62 23.81 -2.95
C GLU A 68 4.20 23.22 -4.30
N ALA A 69 2.91 22.93 -4.45
CA ALA A 69 2.33 22.59 -5.75
C ALA A 69 1.96 23.85 -6.55
N LEU A 70 2.07 23.75 -7.88
CA LEU A 70 1.62 24.80 -8.81
C LEU A 70 0.10 24.83 -8.84
N GLN A 71 -0.48 25.94 -8.38
CA GLN A 71 -1.92 26.18 -8.36
C GLN A 71 -2.32 27.01 -9.58
N ILE A 72 -3.29 26.51 -10.35
CA ILE A 72 -3.85 27.21 -11.51
C ILE A 72 -5.36 27.32 -11.31
N ARG A 73 -5.88 28.55 -11.29
CA ARG A 73 -7.30 28.85 -11.05
C ARG A 73 -7.89 29.53 -12.26
N VAL A 74 -9.04 29.06 -12.72
CA VAL A 74 -9.83 29.73 -13.76
C VAL A 74 -10.98 30.44 -13.07
N LEU A 75 -11.10 31.75 -13.35
CA LEU A 75 -12.10 32.62 -12.75
C LEU A 75 -12.89 33.34 -13.84
N ASP A 76 -14.14 33.67 -13.54
CA ASP A 76 -14.97 34.55 -14.35
C ASP A 76 -14.75 36.02 -13.96
N TYR A 77 -14.68 36.90 -14.95
CA TYR A 77 -14.47 38.33 -14.79
C TYR A 77 -15.81 39.08 -14.82
N ASP A 78 -16.34 39.41 -13.65
CA ASP A 78 -17.55 40.24 -13.56
C ASP A 78 -17.20 41.73 -13.55
N THR A 79 -17.74 42.50 -14.51
CA THR A 79 -17.55 43.96 -14.59
C THR A 79 -18.48 44.75 -13.65
N TYR A 80 -19.51 44.10 -13.08
CA TYR A 80 -20.61 44.77 -12.34
C TYR A 80 -20.89 44.24 -10.92
N SER A 81 -19.98 43.49 -10.29
CA SER A 81 -20.00 43.32 -8.83
C SER A 81 -19.15 44.40 -8.18
N SER A 82 -19.73 45.11 -7.21
CA SER A 82 -19.25 46.37 -6.66
C SER A 82 -17.85 46.29 -6.04
N HIS A 83 -16.97 47.20 -6.48
CA HIS A 83 -15.95 47.79 -5.64
C HIS A 83 -16.62 48.52 -4.46
N ASP A 84 -16.78 47.84 -3.33
CA ASP A 84 -17.03 48.54 -2.06
C ASP A 84 -15.72 49.09 -1.50
N ALA A 85 -15.82 50.29 -0.94
CA ALA A 85 -14.73 51.22 -0.65
C ALA A 85 -13.59 50.67 0.24
N ILE A 86 -12.43 51.31 0.05
CA ILE A 86 -11.20 51.30 0.86
C ILE A 86 -11.45 50.91 2.33
N GLY A 87 -10.87 49.79 2.75
CA GLY A 87 -10.72 49.43 4.15
C GLY A 87 -11.57 48.25 4.64
N LYS A 88 -11.38 47.05 4.05
CA LYS A 88 -11.42 45.73 4.73
C LYS A 88 -11.16 44.64 3.69
N ALA A 89 -9.98 44.04 3.72
CA ALA A 89 -9.69 42.81 3.02
C ALA A 89 -10.58 41.70 3.59
N ASN A 90 -11.66 41.33 2.88
CA ASN A 90 -12.36 40.07 3.06
C ASN A 90 -13.04 39.72 1.74
N TYR A 91 -12.49 38.72 1.07
CA TYR A 91 -13.05 38.02 -0.08
C TYR A 91 -14.53 37.70 0.13
N LYS A 92 -15.43 38.42 -0.53
CA LYS A 92 -16.81 37.94 -0.74
C LYS A 92 -16.82 37.05 -1.97
N ASN A 93 -16.46 35.78 -1.81
CA ASN A 93 -16.90 34.73 -2.74
C ASN A 93 -18.39 34.50 -2.47
N SER A 94 -19.28 35.35 -2.98
CA SER A 94 -20.70 35.02 -3.04
C SER A 94 -20.88 33.88 -4.05
N ASP A 95 -21.76 32.92 -3.73
CA ASP A 95 -22.00 31.62 -4.39
C ASP A 95 -22.30 31.60 -5.91
N GLY A 96 -22.06 32.70 -6.63
CA GLY A 96 -22.23 32.86 -8.07
C GLY A 96 -20.95 32.92 -8.90
N THR A 97 -19.75 33.09 -8.30
CA THR A 97 -18.50 33.18 -9.09
C THR A 97 -17.95 31.80 -9.43
N PHE A 98 -17.68 31.56 -10.71
CA PHE A 98 -16.99 30.37 -11.18
C PHE A 98 -15.54 30.39 -10.73
N THR A 99 -15.15 29.38 -9.96
CA THR A 99 -13.76 29.16 -9.54
C THR A 99 -13.49 27.67 -9.60
N ALA A 100 -12.71 27.24 -10.59
CA ALA A 100 -12.24 25.87 -10.69
C ALA A 100 -10.73 25.85 -10.85
N GLN A 101 -10.07 24.83 -10.31
CA GLN A 101 -8.62 24.82 -10.17
C GLN A 101 -7.97 23.49 -10.55
N VAL A 102 -6.67 23.56 -10.81
CA VAL A 102 -5.77 22.42 -11.01
C VAL A 102 -4.58 22.60 -10.09
N TYR A 103 -4.19 21.54 -9.39
CA TYR A 103 -2.93 21.45 -8.67
C TYR A 103 -1.99 20.54 -9.44
N ILE A 104 -0.80 21.03 -9.75
CA ILE A 104 0.25 20.26 -10.41
C ILE A 104 1.39 20.06 -9.42
N ASP A 105 1.61 18.79 -9.04
CA ASP A 105 2.80 18.37 -8.31
C ASP A 105 4.02 18.40 -9.24
N LEU A 106 5.08 19.04 -8.79
CA LEU A 106 6.33 19.20 -9.54
C LEU A 106 7.32 18.08 -9.23
N ASN A 107 7.15 17.33 -8.13
CA ASN A 107 8.06 16.27 -7.70
C ASN A 107 8.34 15.21 -8.79
N PRO A 108 7.37 14.75 -9.60
CA PRO A 108 7.63 13.83 -10.71
C PRO A 108 8.64 14.37 -11.75
N LEU A 109 8.71 15.68 -11.93
CA LEU A 109 9.59 16.33 -12.91
C LEU A 109 11.03 16.51 -12.40
N LEU A 110 11.29 16.23 -11.12
CA LEU A 110 12.58 16.41 -10.46
C LEU A 110 13.56 15.26 -10.71
N GLY A 111 13.13 14.20 -11.41
CA GLY A 111 13.98 13.05 -11.75
C GLY A 111 15.13 13.42 -12.69
N LYS A 112 16.32 12.83 -12.45
CA LYS A 112 17.52 13.04 -13.29
C LYS A 112 17.36 12.54 -14.74
N ASP A 113 16.54 11.50 -14.93
CA ASP A 113 16.40 10.75 -16.19
C ASP A 113 15.05 11.01 -16.90
N GLY A 114 14.16 11.82 -16.30
CA GLY A 114 12.78 12.02 -16.76
C GLY A 114 12.60 13.22 -17.70
N SER A 115 11.43 13.29 -18.36
CA SER A 115 11.03 14.47 -19.10
C SER A 115 10.85 15.64 -18.12
N ARG A 116 11.65 16.69 -18.27
CA ARG A 116 11.58 17.91 -17.44
C ARG A 116 10.39 18.81 -17.77
N GLY A 117 9.28 18.23 -18.21
CA GLY A 117 8.08 18.94 -18.54
C GLY A 117 6.92 18.00 -18.77
N MET A 118 5.73 18.54 -18.60
CA MET A 118 4.46 17.87 -18.85
C MET A 118 3.56 18.80 -19.66
N SER A 119 2.71 18.23 -20.51
CA SER A 119 1.75 19.01 -21.26
C SER A 119 0.52 18.17 -21.59
N GLY A 120 -0.65 18.75 -21.39
CA GLY A 120 -1.89 18.04 -21.64
C GLY A 120 -3.13 18.86 -21.32
N TRP A 121 -4.27 18.19 -21.47
CA TRP A 121 -5.56 18.68 -20.98
C TRP A 121 -5.76 18.21 -19.55
N PHE A 122 -6.10 19.14 -18.67
CA PHE A 122 -6.37 18.90 -17.26
C PHE A 122 -7.82 19.28 -16.94
N PRO A 123 -8.61 18.39 -16.33
CA PRO A 123 -9.94 18.73 -15.84
C PRO A 123 -9.85 19.80 -14.75
N LEU A 124 -10.68 20.83 -14.87
CA LEU A 124 -10.81 21.88 -13.86
C LEU A 124 -11.69 21.37 -12.72
N TYR A 125 -11.16 21.29 -11.50
CA TYR A 125 -11.87 20.75 -10.35
C TYR A 125 -12.38 21.87 -9.41
N ASP A 126 -13.66 21.84 -9.07
CA ASP A 126 -14.34 22.70 -8.08
C ASP A 126 -14.80 21.81 -6.92
N THR A 127 -14.45 22.18 -5.68
CA THR A 127 -14.78 21.37 -4.50
C THR A 127 -16.30 21.21 -4.30
N MET A 128 -17.11 22.14 -4.78
CA MET A 128 -18.58 22.16 -4.66
C MET A 128 -19.30 21.59 -5.89
N HIS A 129 -18.71 21.68 -7.08
CA HIS A 129 -19.36 21.30 -8.35
C HIS A 129 -18.68 20.19 -9.14
N GLY A 130 -17.53 19.70 -8.69
CA GLY A 130 -16.77 18.65 -9.39
C GLY A 130 -16.04 19.19 -10.61
N ILE A 131 -16.01 18.41 -11.70
CA ILE A 131 -15.31 18.82 -12.94
C ILE A 131 -16.11 19.90 -13.68
N ARG A 132 -15.44 20.99 -14.05
CA ARG A 132 -16.04 22.18 -14.68
C ARG A 132 -15.31 22.62 -15.96
N GLY A 133 -15.11 21.65 -16.86
CA GLY A 133 -14.39 21.85 -18.12
C GLY A 133 -12.94 21.40 -18.03
N ASP A 134 -12.17 21.65 -19.09
CA ASP A 134 -10.76 21.29 -19.18
C ASP A 134 -9.90 22.51 -19.53
N ILE A 135 -8.67 22.53 -19.05
CA ILE A 135 -7.64 23.53 -19.40
C ILE A 135 -6.41 22.83 -19.97
N GLN A 136 -5.86 23.40 -21.05
CA GLN A 136 -4.65 22.92 -21.68
C GLN A 136 -3.44 23.70 -21.18
N ILE A 137 -2.53 22.99 -20.51
CA ILE A 137 -1.36 23.56 -19.83
C ILE A 137 -0.09 22.89 -20.36
N SER A 138 0.99 23.66 -20.40
CA SER A 138 2.35 23.15 -20.59
C SER A 138 3.24 23.67 -19.46
N VAL A 139 3.92 22.76 -18.75
CA VAL A 139 4.85 23.06 -17.66
C VAL A 139 6.21 22.53 -18.05
N ASN A 140 7.26 23.32 -17.82
CA ASN A 140 8.64 22.94 -18.08
C ASN A 140 9.52 23.42 -16.92
N LEU A 141 10.42 22.55 -16.45
CA LEU A 141 11.23 22.76 -15.27
C LEU A 141 12.72 22.77 -15.64
N ASP A 142 13.37 23.91 -15.44
CA ASP A 142 14.80 24.07 -15.62
C ASP A 142 15.49 24.03 -14.24
N LEU A 143 16.23 22.96 -13.97
CA LEU A 143 17.12 22.87 -12.80
C LEU A 143 18.49 23.43 -13.17
N PHE A 144 18.98 24.39 -12.38
CA PHE A 144 20.35 24.88 -12.49
C PHE A 144 21.27 23.94 -11.69
N SER A 145 22.32 23.41 -12.34
CA SER A 145 23.30 22.56 -11.67
C SER A 145 24.10 23.39 -10.67
N ASP A 146 23.82 23.26 -9.38
CA ASP A 146 24.68 23.81 -8.35
C ASP A 146 25.43 22.70 -7.61
N THR A 147 26.75 22.87 -7.49
CA THR A 147 27.69 21.90 -6.91
C THR A 147 27.83 22.11 -5.39
N ASN A 148 26.79 22.62 -4.74
CA ASN A 148 26.82 22.88 -3.31
C ASN A 148 26.75 21.57 -2.50
N ARG A 149 27.70 21.40 -1.58
CA ARG A 149 27.88 20.22 -0.72
C ARG A 149 26.91 20.18 0.48
N TYR A 150 26.26 21.30 0.80
CA TYR A 150 25.32 21.45 1.92
C TYR A 150 23.85 21.41 1.45
N ARG A 151 23.46 20.36 0.73
CA ARG A 151 22.11 20.26 0.15
C ARG A 151 21.02 20.15 1.21
N GLU A 152 20.02 21.03 1.12
CA GLU A 152 18.72 20.90 1.79
C GLU A 152 17.64 20.29 0.86
N SER A 153 18.03 19.92 -0.36
CA SER A 153 17.16 19.29 -1.35
C SER A 153 17.31 17.77 -1.38
N SER A 154 16.18 17.06 -1.47
CA SER A 154 16.15 15.60 -1.68
C SER A 154 16.24 15.19 -3.17
N LEU A 155 16.63 16.11 -4.05
CA LEU A 155 16.76 15.88 -5.50
C LEU A 155 17.57 14.62 -5.83
N GLY A 156 16.91 13.67 -6.51
CA GLY A 156 17.48 12.41 -6.96
C GLY A 156 17.05 11.18 -6.17
N VAL A 157 16.27 11.35 -5.10
CA VAL A 157 15.56 10.24 -4.46
C VAL A 157 14.25 9.97 -5.19
N LYS A 158 14.03 8.72 -5.61
CA LYS A 158 12.78 8.29 -6.26
C LYS A 158 11.86 7.61 -5.23
N PHE A 159 10.58 7.98 -5.19
CA PHE A 159 9.59 7.38 -4.30
C PHE A 159 8.71 6.42 -5.08
N PHE A 160 8.60 5.17 -4.66
CA PHE A 160 7.79 4.14 -5.30
C PHE A 160 6.70 3.66 -4.33
N TYR A 161 5.44 3.78 -4.74
CA TYR A 161 4.33 3.13 -4.04
C TYR A 161 4.36 1.61 -4.24
N HIS A 162 4.97 1.15 -5.33
CA HIS A 162 5.19 -0.25 -5.61
C HIS A 162 5.87 -0.97 -4.43
N PRO A 163 5.30 -2.10 -3.93
CA PRO A 163 5.87 -2.83 -2.79
C PRO A 163 7.07 -3.74 -3.13
N GLY A 164 7.61 -3.67 -4.34
CA GLY A 164 8.74 -4.49 -4.80
C GLY A 164 9.75 -3.68 -5.61
N VAL A 165 10.84 -4.34 -6.02
CA VAL A 165 11.87 -3.67 -6.85
C VAL A 165 11.27 -3.35 -8.23
N PRO A 166 11.25 -2.07 -8.66
CA PRO A 166 10.72 -1.68 -9.95
C PRO A 166 11.40 -2.39 -11.13
N VAL A 167 10.65 -2.70 -12.17
CA VAL A 167 11.18 -3.30 -13.41
C VAL A 167 12.27 -2.42 -14.02
N GLY A 168 13.32 -3.05 -14.54
CA GLY A 168 14.44 -2.33 -15.16
C GLY A 168 15.43 -1.75 -14.14
N GLN A 169 15.22 -1.98 -12.85
CA GLN A 169 16.14 -1.61 -11.79
C GLN A 169 16.65 -2.86 -11.05
N THR A 170 17.87 -2.76 -10.53
CA THR A 170 18.50 -3.77 -9.71
C THR A 170 18.78 -3.20 -8.34
N LEU A 171 18.36 -3.94 -7.31
CA LEU A 171 18.64 -3.60 -5.92
C LEU A 171 20.12 -3.87 -5.63
N LEU A 172 20.88 -2.80 -5.36
CA LEU A 172 22.28 -2.89 -4.94
C LEU A 172 22.38 -3.10 -3.44
N GLN A 173 21.63 -2.29 -2.67
CA GLN A 173 21.70 -2.32 -1.21
C GLN A 173 20.34 -2.02 -0.59
N LEU A 174 19.99 -2.82 0.41
CA LEU A 174 18.86 -2.58 1.31
C LEU A 174 19.38 -1.81 2.54
N LEU A 175 19.02 -0.53 2.67
CA LEU A 175 19.58 0.34 3.71
C LEU A 175 18.76 0.31 5.00
N GLY A 176 17.44 0.12 4.89
CA GLY A 176 16.55 -0.10 6.03
C GLY A 176 15.28 0.73 5.99
N PHE A 177 14.64 0.84 7.15
CA PHE A 177 13.40 1.59 7.34
C PHE A 177 13.67 3.09 7.39
N VAL A 178 12.84 3.87 6.71
CA VAL A 178 12.79 5.32 6.82
C VAL A 178 11.39 5.76 7.19
N GLU A 179 11.32 6.78 8.02
CA GLU A 179 10.09 7.39 8.48
C GLU A 179 10.26 8.90 8.70
N GLU A 180 9.16 9.62 8.59
CA GLU A 180 9.03 11.01 8.97
C GLU A 180 7.56 11.29 9.37
N LEU A 181 7.37 12.25 10.27
CA LEU A 181 6.06 12.75 10.70
C LEU A 181 6.08 14.28 10.69
N VAL A 182 4.98 14.88 10.24
CA VAL A 182 4.75 16.33 10.28
C VAL A 182 3.37 16.59 10.86
N VAL A 183 3.29 17.49 11.84
CA VAL A 183 2.04 17.92 12.48
C VAL A 183 1.73 19.35 12.06
N ASN A 184 0.47 19.63 11.77
CA ASN A 184 0.01 20.98 11.49
C ASN A 184 -1.43 21.17 11.96
N ASP A 185 -1.85 22.40 12.19
CA ASP A 185 -3.23 22.71 12.51
C ASP A 185 -4.14 22.47 11.30
N ASP A 186 -5.34 21.97 11.55
CA ASP A 186 -6.37 21.83 10.51
C ASP A 186 -7.06 23.18 10.28
N PRO A 187 -7.04 23.74 9.05
CA PRO A 187 -7.72 24.99 8.72
C PRO A 187 -9.21 24.98 9.10
N GLU A 188 -9.86 23.82 9.04
CA GLU A 188 -11.28 23.68 9.33
C GLU A 188 -11.67 24.02 10.78
N TYR A 189 -10.74 23.84 11.73
CA TYR A 189 -11.01 24.04 13.16
C TYR A 189 -10.50 25.39 13.70
N GLN A 190 -9.91 26.25 12.85
CA GLN A 190 -9.37 27.54 13.29
C GLN A 190 -10.46 28.62 13.45
N TRP A 191 -10.40 29.40 14.54
CA TRP A 191 -11.42 30.40 14.89
C TRP A 191 -11.60 31.52 13.85
N ILE A 192 -10.52 31.93 13.17
CA ILE A 192 -10.53 32.94 12.08
C ILE A 192 -11.35 32.45 10.88
N GLU A 193 -11.56 31.13 10.76
CA GLU A 193 -12.20 30.48 9.61
C GLU A 193 -13.71 30.28 9.76
N LYS A 194 -14.30 30.51 10.94
CA LYS A 194 -15.78 30.56 11.12
C LYS A 194 -16.46 31.68 10.30
N LEU A 195 -15.66 32.54 9.66
CA LEU A 195 -16.08 33.63 8.77
C LEU A 195 -15.83 33.31 7.27
N ARG A 196 -15.19 32.18 6.94
CA ARG A 196 -14.90 31.76 5.56
C ARG A 196 -16.08 30.97 4.96
N THR A 197 -16.18 30.97 3.63
CA THR A 197 -17.12 30.10 2.91
C THR A 197 -16.58 28.67 2.87
N SER A 198 -17.46 27.66 2.79
CA SER A 198 -17.06 26.24 2.72
C SER A 198 -16.04 25.99 1.60
N ARG A 199 -16.26 26.60 0.41
CA ARG A 199 -15.31 26.52 -0.71
C ARG A 199 -13.91 27.01 -0.32
N ALA A 200 -13.79 28.18 0.31
CA ALA A 200 -12.49 28.74 0.68
C ALA A 200 -11.77 27.89 1.75
N SER A 201 -12.52 27.30 2.69
CA SER A 201 -11.98 26.35 3.67
C SER A 201 -11.43 25.09 2.99
N ASN A 202 -12.23 24.46 2.12
CA ASN A 202 -11.81 23.27 1.37
C ASN A 202 -10.57 23.54 0.49
N GLU A 203 -10.52 24.68 -0.21
CA GLU A 203 -9.36 25.08 -1.01
C GLU A 203 -8.09 25.23 -0.13
N ALA A 204 -8.21 25.86 1.04
CA ALA A 204 -7.09 26.03 1.97
C ALA A 204 -6.59 24.67 2.51
N ARG A 205 -7.51 23.77 2.84
CA ARG A 205 -7.22 22.42 3.34
C ARG A 205 -6.54 21.55 2.28
N GLN A 206 -7.01 21.55 1.03
CA GLN A 206 -6.35 20.86 -0.09
C GLN A 206 -4.92 21.37 -0.32
N ARG A 207 -4.74 22.70 -0.30
CA ARG A 207 -3.41 23.30 -0.44
C ARG A 207 -2.49 22.87 0.69
N LEU A 208 -2.99 22.85 1.92
CA LEU A 208 -2.22 22.40 3.08
C LEU A 208 -1.76 20.96 2.92
N PHE A 209 -2.64 20.04 2.53
CA PHE A 209 -2.29 18.64 2.33
C PHE A 209 -1.20 18.45 1.28
N SER A 210 -1.31 19.13 0.14
CA SER A 210 -0.28 19.11 -0.89
C SER A 210 1.06 19.60 -0.35
N ARG A 211 1.05 20.65 0.46
CA ARG A 211 2.26 21.22 1.07
C ARG A 211 2.91 20.27 2.09
N LEU A 212 2.10 19.67 2.94
CA LEU A 212 2.59 18.71 3.95
C LEU A 212 3.18 17.46 3.30
N ASN A 213 2.59 16.97 2.21
CA ASN A 213 3.16 15.86 1.44
C ASN A 213 4.52 16.22 0.84
N GLY A 214 4.66 17.40 0.22
CA GLY A 214 5.94 17.88 -0.32
C GLY A 214 7.04 17.99 0.76
N GLN A 215 6.71 18.62 1.89
CA GLN A 215 7.59 18.72 3.07
C GLN A 215 8.06 17.36 3.57
N LEU A 216 7.13 16.41 3.67
CA LEU A 216 7.40 15.07 4.15
C LEU A 216 8.31 14.30 3.20
N GLN A 217 8.04 14.33 1.89
CA GLN A 217 8.88 13.70 0.88
C GLN A 217 10.29 14.33 0.85
N ARG A 218 10.40 15.66 0.99
CA ARG A 218 11.70 16.33 1.08
C ARG A 218 12.50 15.84 2.29
N LYS A 219 11.91 15.89 3.49
CA LYS A 219 12.56 15.44 4.73
C LYS A 219 12.94 13.96 4.69
N LEU A 220 12.04 13.09 4.24
CA LEU A 220 12.32 11.65 4.11
C LEU A 220 13.44 11.41 3.11
N GLY A 221 13.43 12.10 1.97
CA GLY A 221 14.47 11.97 0.96
C GLY A 221 15.84 12.46 1.44
N LEU A 222 15.91 13.50 2.27
CA LEU A 222 17.16 13.90 2.93
C LEU A 222 17.71 12.80 3.86
N ARG A 223 16.85 12.13 4.63
CA ARG A 223 17.25 10.97 5.45
C ARG A 223 17.81 9.84 4.59
N VAL A 224 17.14 9.52 3.47
CA VAL A 224 17.57 8.47 2.53
C VAL A 224 18.93 8.80 1.92
N LEU A 225 19.17 10.05 1.50
CA LEU A 225 20.47 10.50 1.02
C LEU A 225 21.55 10.39 2.11
N GLY A 226 21.22 10.74 3.35
CA GLY A 226 22.10 10.57 4.51
C GLY A 226 22.50 9.11 4.77
N MET A 227 21.62 8.17 4.43
CA MET A 227 21.90 6.72 4.48
C MET A 227 22.67 6.20 3.25
N GLY A 228 22.94 7.04 2.25
CA GLY A 228 23.59 6.63 0.98
C GLY A 228 22.64 6.01 -0.05
N GLY A 229 21.33 6.16 0.14
CA GLY A 229 20.29 5.65 -0.77
C GLY A 229 19.92 6.63 -1.86
N ASN A 230 19.18 6.13 -2.86
CA ASN A 230 18.64 6.93 -3.96
C ASN A 230 17.16 6.63 -4.28
N ALA A 231 16.51 5.77 -3.49
CA ALA A 231 15.10 5.48 -3.66
C ALA A 231 14.45 4.99 -2.36
N VAL A 232 13.12 5.13 -2.32
CA VAL A 232 12.24 4.62 -1.27
C VAL A 232 11.23 3.68 -1.94
N ILE A 233 11.21 2.41 -1.56
CA ILE A 233 10.26 1.41 -2.06
C ILE A 233 9.20 1.11 -0.99
N GLY A 234 7.97 0.84 -1.45
CA GLY A 234 6.83 0.60 -0.58
C GLY A 234 6.55 1.83 0.27
N TYR A 235 6.63 3.02 -0.33
CA TYR A 235 6.29 4.28 0.30
C TYR A 235 4.79 4.30 0.62
N ARG A 236 4.44 4.67 1.85
CA ARG A 236 3.05 4.83 2.29
C ARG A 236 2.91 6.17 3.00
N LEU A 237 1.85 6.87 2.64
CA LEU A 237 1.48 8.17 3.19
C LEU A 237 0.17 8.01 3.98
N HIS A 238 0.18 8.46 5.23
CA HIS A 238 -0.97 8.43 6.13
C HIS A 238 -1.36 9.86 6.51
N PHE A 239 -2.66 10.17 6.42
CA PHE A 239 -3.22 11.43 6.87
C PHE A 239 -4.16 11.16 8.05
N ASP A 240 -3.67 11.43 9.25
CA ASP A 240 -4.40 11.25 10.50
C ASP A 240 -5.11 12.57 10.83
N LEU A 241 -6.44 12.60 10.65
CA LEU A 241 -7.27 13.78 10.92
C LEU A 241 -7.74 13.76 12.38
N GLU A 242 -7.03 14.46 13.27
CA GLU A 242 -7.25 14.44 14.73
C GLU A 242 -8.20 15.54 15.23
N GLY A 243 -9.08 16.06 14.36
CA GLY A 243 -10.06 17.10 14.69
C GLY A 243 -9.43 18.39 15.21
N GLU A 244 -9.81 18.81 16.42
CA GLU A 244 -9.24 20.01 17.08
C GLU A 244 -7.74 19.88 17.41
N SER A 245 -7.19 18.65 17.42
CA SER A 245 -5.75 18.43 17.61
C SER A 245 -4.93 18.68 16.34
N GLY A 246 -5.59 18.88 15.20
CA GLY A 246 -4.95 19.17 13.91
C GLY A 246 -4.82 17.94 13.01
N ILE A 247 -3.82 17.99 12.14
CA ILE A 247 -3.53 17.01 11.11
C ILE A 247 -2.12 16.46 11.35
N VAL A 248 -2.01 15.15 11.42
CA VAL A 248 -0.72 14.46 11.49
C VAL A 248 -0.49 13.71 10.17
N VAL A 249 0.61 14.01 9.49
CA VAL A 249 0.99 13.39 8.23
C VAL A 249 2.22 12.53 8.45
N ARG A 250 2.13 11.25 8.10
CA ARG A 250 3.20 10.27 8.32
C ARG A 250 3.60 9.60 7.02
N GLY A 251 4.91 9.48 6.81
CA GLY A 251 5.49 8.83 5.64
C GLY A 251 6.42 7.72 6.08
N ILE A 252 6.18 6.50 5.61
CA ILE A 252 7.02 5.34 5.90
C ILE A 252 7.47 4.67 4.60
N GLY A 253 8.65 4.05 4.60
CA GLY A 253 9.16 3.33 3.45
C GLY A 253 10.45 2.58 3.71
N THR A 254 10.96 1.90 2.67
CA THR A 254 12.25 1.22 2.73
C THR A 254 13.28 1.97 1.88
N ALA A 255 14.32 2.49 2.51
CA ALA A 255 15.44 3.11 1.83
C ALA A 255 16.31 2.07 1.13
N VAL A 256 16.60 2.33 -0.14
CA VAL A 256 17.37 1.42 -1.00
C VAL A 256 18.33 2.20 -1.90
N SER A 257 19.35 1.48 -2.37
CA SER A 257 20.20 1.90 -3.48
C SER A 257 19.87 1.07 -4.71
N LEU A 258 19.41 1.73 -5.76
CA LEU A 258 19.00 1.13 -7.03
C LEU A 258 19.94 1.58 -8.15
N THR A 259 20.21 0.67 -9.08
CA THR A 259 20.84 0.98 -10.38
C THR A 259 19.94 0.55 -11.51
N ALA A 260 20.02 1.21 -12.66
CA ALA A 260 19.43 0.69 -13.88
C ALA A 260 20.05 -0.67 -14.22
N SER A 261 19.22 -1.66 -14.55
CA SER A 261 19.69 -2.99 -14.94
C SER A 261 20.36 -2.93 -16.31
N LYS A 262 21.53 -3.56 -16.45
CA LYS A 262 22.22 -3.68 -17.74
C LYS A 262 21.72 -4.93 -18.48
N SER A 263 20.63 -4.82 -19.24
CA SER A 263 20.23 -5.78 -20.30
C SER A 263 19.07 -5.15 -21.10
N ALA A 264 19.07 -4.95 -22.42
CA ALA A 264 19.76 -5.61 -23.52
C ALA A 264 20.18 -4.60 -24.62
N ALA A 265 21.38 -4.02 -24.49
CA ALA A 265 22.03 -3.24 -25.58
C ALA A 265 23.31 -3.91 -26.10
N HIS A 266 23.74 -5.03 -25.52
CA HIS A 266 24.89 -5.82 -25.95
C HIS A 266 24.45 -7.17 -26.53
N LEU A 267 23.69 -7.15 -27.63
CA LEU A 267 23.59 -8.31 -28.53
C LEU A 267 23.46 -7.88 -30.01
N ALA A 268 23.95 -6.68 -30.35
CA ALA A 268 23.96 -6.15 -31.70
C ALA A 268 25.19 -5.25 -31.93
N THR A 269 26.40 -5.77 -31.74
CA THR A 269 27.65 -5.18 -32.29
C THR A 269 28.84 -6.12 -32.15
N GLU A 270 28.70 -7.37 -32.60
CA GLU A 270 29.88 -8.20 -32.93
C GLU A 270 29.71 -8.79 -34.33
N THR A 271 29.78 -7.92 -35.33
CA THR A 271 30.26 -8.27 -36.68
C THR A 271 30.43 -6.98 -37.47
N SER A 272 31.64 -6.42 -37.49
CA SER A 272 32.37 -6.13 -38.75
C SER A 272 33.67 -5.35 -38.49
N LEU A 273 34.73 -5.82 -39.16
CA LEU A 273 35.96 -5.14 -39.57
C LEU A 273 37.18 -5.14 -38.61
N THR A 274 37.95 -6.21 -38.72
CA THR A 274 39.42 -6.22 -38.62
C THR A 274 40.05 -5.55 -39.86
N VAL A 275 40.88 -4.50 -39.68
CA VAL A 275 42.13 -4.24 -40.44
C VAL A 275 43.10 -3.43 -39.56
N GLN A 276 44.37 -3.78 -39.67
CA GLN A 276 45.52 -3.58 -38.79
C GLN A 276 46.18 -2.18 -38.79
N SER A 277 46.99 -1.94 -37.74
CA SER A 277 48.33 -1.30 -37.67
C SER A 277 48.40 -0.31 -36.48
N SER A 278 49.43 -0.17 -35.65
CA SER A 278 50.72 -0.82 -35.41
C SER A 278 51.29 -0.27 -34.08
N LEU A 279 52.17 -1.03 -33.41
CA LEU A 279 52.85 -0.76 -32.13
C LEU A 279 53.63 0.57 -32.02
N SER A 280 53.81 1.11 -30.79
CA SER A 280 55.14 1.21 -30.13
C SER A 280 55.14 1.89 -28.75
N VAL A 281 56.16 1.53 -27.98
CA VAL A 281 56.50 1.76 -26.56
C VAL A 281 57.35 3.03 -26.37
N ALA A 282 57.20 3.75 -25.24
CA ALA A 282 58.28 4.45 -24.49
C ALA A 282 57.67 5.10 -23.23
N ALA A 283 58.01 4.68 -22.00
CA ALA A 283 59.21 4.98 -21.21
C ALA A 283 59.26 6.43 -20.64
N ALA A 284 59.40 6.51 -19.32
CA ALA A 284 59.58 7.71 -18.49
C ALA A 284 60.87 8.51 -18.83
N PRO A 285 61.10 9.67 -18.19
CA PRO A 285 62.10 9.64 -17.13
C PRO A 285 61.84 10.55 -15.91
N ALA A 286 62.64 10.28 -14.88
CA ALA A 286 62.69 10.88 -13.55
C ALA A 286 63.66 12.09 -13.45
N ALA A 287 63.54 12.84 -12.35
CA ALA A 287 64.67 13.51 -11.66
C ALA A 287 64.30 13.82 -10.19
N GLU A 288 65.17 13.41 -9.26
CA GLU A 288 65.11 13.58 -7.80
C GLU A 288 65.95 14.82 -7.31
N PRO A 289 66.49 14.92 -6.05
CA PRO A 289 65.89 15.61 -4.90
C PRO A 289 66.88 16.56 -4.16
N ALA A 290 66.45 17.19 -3.04
CA ALA A 290 67.22 17.65 -1.86
C ALA A 290 66.39 18.73 -1.12
N GLY A 291 66.28 18.85 0.21
CA GLY A 291 66.82 18.20 1.39
C GLY A 291 66.32 19.00 2.62
N ASP A 292 66.05 18.33 3.75
CA ASP A 292 65.86 18.93 5.08
C ASP A 292 67.23 19.33 5.70
N PRO A 293 67.37 19.92 6.94
CA PRO A 293 66.39 20.21 8.01
C PRO A 293 66.57 21.59 8.71
N ALA A 294 65.72 21.89 9.71
CA ALA A 294 66.11 22.25 11.11
C ALA A 294 65.24 23.31 11.82
N ALA A 295 64.61 22.86 12.91
CA ALA A 295 64.46 23.45 14.25
C ALA A 295 64.41 25.00 14.43
N THR A 296 63.43 25.49 15.21
CA THR A 296 63.64 26.01 16.58
C THR A 296 62.34 26.43 17.28
N ASN A 297 62.36 26.22 18.60
CA ASN A 297 61.31 26.46 19.61
C ASN A 297 61.20 27.94 20.04
N GLY A 298 60.04 28.29 20.61
CA GLY A 298 59.88 29.30 21.66
C GLY A 298 58.44 29.85 21.73
N THR A 299 57.54 29.36 22.59
CA THR A 299 57.26 29.79 24.00
C THR A 299 56.90 31.28 24.14
N LEU A 300 55.91 31.76 24.90
CA LEU A 300 54.95 31.25 25.89
C LEU A 300 53.99 32.42 26.25
N GLU A 301 52.88 32.09 26.95
CA GLU A 301 51.98 32.91 27.81
C GLU A 301 50.49 32.77 27.39
N GLN A 302 49.80 31.69 27.79
CA GLN A 302 49.10 31.46 29.08
C GLN A 302 48.11 32.54 29.51
N GLN A 303 46.82 32.18 29.47
CA GLN A 303 46.00 32.10 30.69
C GLN A 303 44.93 31.01 30.52
N SER A 304 44.88 30.12 31.51
CA SER A 304 44.11 28.88 31.55
C SER A 304 43.11 28.91 32.71
N ALA A 305 41.98 28.23 32.52
CA ALA A 305 41.25 27.47 33.53
C ALA A 305 40.73 26.23 32.78
N VAL A 306 41.35 25.03 32.84
CA VAL A 306 41.36 24.01 33.92
C VAL A 306 39.91 23.74 34.39
N GLN A 307 39.26 22.67 33.94
CA GLN A 307 39.55 21.30 34.39
C GLN A 307 39.37 20.22 33.29
N GLN A 308 40.44 19.46 33.12
CA GLN A 308 40.62 18.19 32.40
C GLN A 308 40.35 17.05 33.42
N GLN A 309 39.89 15.84 33.11
CA GLN A 309 40.50 14.76 32.30
C GLN A 309 39.51 13.54 32.43
N GLN A 310 39.41 12.55 31.55
CA GLN A 310 40.48 11.80 30.90
C GLN A 310 39.93 10.93 29.74
N SER A 311 40.80 10.68 28.78
CA SER A 311 40.64 10.11 27.44
C SER A 311 41.34 8.74 27.28
N ALA A 312 40.89 7.92 26.32
CA ALA A 312 41.65 6.94 25.52
C ALA A 312 40.63 6.21 24.59
N ASP A 313 40.80 5.84 23.33
CA ASP A 313 41.88 5.91 22.33
C ASP A 313 41.18 5.90 20.95
N VAL A 314 41.74 6.62 19.97
CA VAL A 314 41.27 6.63 18.57
C VAL A 314 42.14 5.68 17.77
N ALA A 315 41.54 4.61 17.25
CA ALA A 315 42.09 3.80 16.18
C ALA A 315 40.96 3.29 15.27
N ASP A 316 41.09 3.61 13.98
CA ASP A 316 40.58 2.91 12.80
C ASP A 316 39.05 2.86 12.57
N ALA A 317 38.55 3.82 11.79
CA ALA A 317 37.19 3.81 11.25
C ALA A 317 37.22 3.50 9.74
N GLY A 318 37.15 2.21 9.41
CA GLY A 318 36.56 1.75 8.14
C GLY A 318 35.03 2.00 8.12
N PRO A 319 34.34 1.81 6.98
CA PRO A 319 32.92 2.13 6.84
C PRO A 319 32.07 1.11 7.61
N GLY A 320 31.89 1.37 8.89
CA GLY A 320 31.13 0.54 9.81
C GLY A 320 29.64 0.82 9.73
N PHE A 321 28.92 -0.10 9.11
CA PHE A 321 27.59 -0.48 9.57
C PHE A 321 27.71 -0.78 11.08
N ASN A 322 27.11 0.04 11.95
CA ASN A 322 26.56 -0.31 13.29
C ASN A 322 26.55 0.88 14.28
N LYS A 323 25.35 1.42 14.52
CA LYS A 323 24.76 1.65 15.86
C LYS A 323 23.40 2.33 15.70
N LEU A 324 22.36 1.56 15.35
CA LEU A 324 21.00 1.62 15.91
C LEU A 324 20.11 0.61 15.17
N LEU A 325 19.43 -0.25 15.95
CA LEU A 325 18.37 -1.22 15.60
C LEU A 325 18.81 -2.66 15.28
N ASP A 326 18.70 -3.51 16.29
CA ASP A 326 18.85 -4.98 16.29
C ASP A 326 17.84 -5.76 15.42
N THR A 327 16.99 -5.09 14.62
CA THR A 327 16.08 -5.74 13.65
C THR A 327 15.48 -4.67 12.71
N PRO A 328 15.86 -4.57 11.42
CA PRO A 328 15.28 -3.58 10.51
C PRO A 328 13.82 -3.89 10.13
N PHE A 329 13.02 -2.85 9.91
CA PHE A 329 11.72 -2.95 9.24
C PHE A 329 11.88 -2.76 7.74
N VAL A 330 11.06 -3.46 6.96
CA VAL A 330 11.01 -3.40 5.51
C VAL A 330 9.54 -3.35 5.09
N THR A 331 9.13 -2.25 4.47
CA THR A 331 7.76 -2.04 3.97
C THR A 331 7.48 -2.81 2.67
N MET A 332 8.52 -3.31 1.99
CA MET A 332 8.38 -4.15 0.79
C MET A 332 7.65 -5.46 1.12
N SER A 333 6.54 -5.74 0.43
CA SER A 333 5.84 -7.04 0.49
C SER A 333 6.33 -8.01 -0.58
N CYS A 334 6.90 -7.52 -1.67
CA CYS A 334 7.42 -8.32 -2.78
C CYS A 334 8.95 -8.22 -2.82
N LEU A 335 9.63 -9.16 -2.16
CA LEU A 335 11.09 -9.21 -2.14
C LEU A 335 11.66 -9.99 -3.33
N PRO A 336 12.89 -9.66 -3.79
CA PRO A 336 13.59 -10.44 -4.79
C PRO A 336 13.75 -11.91 -4.38
N THR A 337 13.66 -12.78 -5.37
CA THR A 337 13.98 -14.21 -5.27
C THR A 337 15.37 -14.38 -4.63
N GLY A 338 15.47 -15.25 -3.63
CA GLY A 338 16.67 -15.65 -2.92
C GLY A 338 16.91 -14.88 -1.62
N LEU A 339 16.25 -13.72 -1.46
CA LEU A 339 16.50 -12.84 -0.33
C LEU A 339 15.89 -13.36 0.98
N VAL A 340 14.75 -14.05 0.91
CA VAL A 340 14.06 -14.59 2.10
C VAL A 340 14.69 -15.94 2.47
N ALA A 341 15.43 -15.98 3.58
CA ALA A 341 16.06 -17.20 4.07
C ALA A 341 15.07 -18.10 4.83
N SER A 342 14.19 -17.50 5.64
CA SER A 342 13.14 -18.19 6.40
C SER A 342 12.08 -17.21 6.89
N LEU A 343 10.83 -17.68 6.96
CA LEU A 343 9.66 -16.98 7.46
C LEU A 343 9.26 -17.53 8.83
N GLY A 344 9.10 -16.63 9.81
CA GLY A 344 8.61 -16.96 11.15
C GLY A 344 7.08 -16.90 11.26
N GLY A 345 6.48 -15.87 10.67
CA GLY A 345 5.02 -15.62 10.69
C GLY A 345 4.68 -14.15 10.95
N THR A 346 3.38 -13.85 11.02
CA THR A 346 2.89 -12.50 11.31
C THR A 346 3.22 -12.06 12.74
N VAL A 347 3.73 -10.84 12.88
CA VAL A 347 3.91 -10.11 14.14
C VAL A 347 3.06 -8.85 14.09
N ALA A 348 2.39 -8.53 15.19
CA ALA A 348 1.56 -7.33 15.31
C ALA A 348 1.63 -6.77 16.73
N ALA A 349 1.32 -5.49 16.87
CA ALA A 349 1.14 -4.80 18.13
C ALA A 349 0.11 -3.67 17.95
N LYS A 350 -0.68 -3.40 18.99
CA LYS A 350 -1.67 -2.32 19.01
C LYS A 350 -1.60 -1.53 20.30
N SER A 351 -1.84 -0.22 20.21
CA SER A 351 -1.94 0.64 21.39
C SER A 351 -3.13 1.57 21.25
N VAL A 352 -3.89 1.72 22.33
CA VAL A 352 -4.96 2.72 22.46
C VAL A 352 -4.39 3.93 23.18
N LYS A 353 -4.56 5.14 22.62
CA LYS A 353 -4.12 6.40 23.22
C LYS A 353 -5.26 7.43 23.18
N LEU A 354 -5.22 8.39 24.09
CA LEU A 354 -6.13 9.53 24.11
C LEU A 354 -5.50 10.72 23.39
N LEU A 355 -6.27 11.36 22.53
CA LEU A 355 -5.87 12.58 21.84
C LEU A 355 -6.01 13.74 22.81
N VAL A 356 -4.88 14.26 23.27
CA VAL A 356 -4.82 15.47 24.08
C VAL A 356 -4.13 16.55 23.26
N HIS A 357 -4.77 17.70 23.13
CA HIS A 357 -4.18 18.87 22.50
C HIS A 357 -2.97 19.32 23.33
N SER A 358 -1.77 19.14 22.79
CA SER A 358 -0.51 19.47 23.47
C SER A 358 0.46 20.11 22.46
N PRO A 359 1.22 21.15 22.86
CA PRO A 359 2.26 21.72 22.00
C PRO A 359 3.38 20.72 21.66
N ASP A 360 3.59 19.70 22.49
CA ASP A 360 4.58 18.64 22.27
C ASP A 360 4.00 17.44 21.48
N ALA A 361 2.93 17.69 20.70
CA ALA A 361 2.25 16.66 19.90
C ALA A 361 3.19 15.83 19.00
N PRO A 362 4.13 16.39 18.21
CA PRO A 362 4.95 15.58 17.32
C PRO A 362 5.82 14.58 18.08
N ASP A 363 6.53 15.04 19.11
CA ASP A 363 7.40 14.18 19.93
C ASP A 363 6.61 13.08 20.65
N ALA A 364 5.39 13.41 21.10
CA ALA A 364 4.50 12.43 21.71
C ALA A 364 4.04 11.35 20.70
N ARG A 365 3.65 11.73 19.49
CA ARG A 365 3.25 10.79 18.43
C ARG A 365 4.42 9.89 18.00
N ASP A 366 5.61 10.46 17.86
CA ASP A 366 6.84 9.70 17.55
C ASP A 366 7.19 8.70 18.67
N ALA A 367 7.02 9.09 19.93
CA ALA A 367 7.22 8.20 21.06
C ALA A 367 6.23 7.02 21.04
N TRP A 368 4.96 7.25 20.69
CA TRP A 368 3.95 6.18 20.61
C TRP A 368 4.28 5.16 19.53
N TRP A 369 4.70 5.60 18.33
CA TRP A 369 5.12 4.69 17.27
C TRP A 369 6.40 3.94 17.60
N SER A 370 7.34 4.62 18.28
CA SER A 370 8.58 3.99 18.76
C SER A 370 8.33 2.85 19.75
N GLU A 371 7.34 3.01 20.64
CA GLU A 371 6.90 1.99 21.61
C GLU A 371 6.37 0.75 20.90
N ILE A 372 5.40 0.92 19.99
CA ILE A 372 4.79 -0.19 19.24
C ILE A 372 5.83 -0.91 18.37
N ARG A 373 6.72 -0.16 17.72
CA ARG A 373 7.83 -0.75 16.97
C ARG A 373 8.77 -1.55 17.86
N ALA A 374 9.03 -1.11 19.09
CA ALA A 374 9.85 -1.87 20.02
C ALA A 374 9.21 -3.22 20.36
N GLU A 375 7.90 -3.25 20.53
CA GLU A 375 7.12 -4.46 20.74
C GLU A 375 7.14 -5.40 19.53
N VAL A 376 6.88 -4.88 18.31
CA VAL A 376 6.95 -5.68 17.07
C VAL A 376 8.36 -6.28 16.87
N ARG A 377 9.42 -5.53 17.22
CA ARG A 377 10.80 -6.06 17.19
C ARG A 377 11.01 -7.16 18.22
N ALA A 378 10.46 -7.02 19.42
CA ALA A 378 10.51 -8.06 20.44
C ALA A 378 9.81 -9.35 19.96
N HIS A 379 8.63 -9.22 19.33
CA HIS A 379 7.92 -10.35 18.72
C HIS A 379 8.74 -11.02 17.62
N ALA A 380 9.35 -10.26 16.71
CA ALA A 380 10.19 -10.82 15.65
C ALA A 380 11.41 -11.60 16.19
N ARG A 381 12.04 -11.10 17.25
CA ARG A 381 13.15 -11.80 17.94
C ARG A 381 12.70 -13.09 18.61
N ALA A 382 11.47 -13.14 19.14
CA ALA A 382 10.93 -14.37 19.69
C ALA A 382 10.84 -15.47 18.63
N PHE A 383 10.55 -15.13 17.37
CA PHE A 383 10.61 -16.05 16.23
C PHE A 383 12.04 -16.41 15.75
N GLY A 384 13.09 -15.84 16.37
CA GLY A 384 14.48 -16.00 15.89
C GLY A 384 14.77 -15.27 14.58
N CYS A 385 13.89 -14.33 14.19
CA CYS A 385 14.00 -13.55 12.96
C CYS A 385 14.70 -12.22 13.24
N SER A 386 15.52 -11.79 12.28
CA SER A 386 16.28 -10.54 12.35
C SER A 386 15.55 -9.37 11.70
N THR A 387 14.48 -9.58 10.95
CA THR A 387 13.87 -8.54 10.10
C THR A 387 12.36 -8.70 10.07
N VAL A 388 11.65 -7.58 9.90
CA VAL A 388 10.19 -7.59 9.68
C VAL A 388 9.90 -7.07 8.29
N ILE A 389 9.37 -7.93 7.41
CA ILE A 389 9.02 -7.61 6.02
C ILE A 389 7.52 -7.36 5.84
N GLY A 390 7.13 -6.68 4.78
CA GLY A 390 5.72 -6.27 4.57
C GLY A 390 5.18 -5.50 5.78
N TYR A 391 6.02 -4.66 6.39
CA TYR A 391 5.66 -3.85 7.55
C TYR A 391 4.66 -2.76 7.16
N ASN A 392 3.64 -2.57 8.00
CA ASN A 392 2.60 -1.56 7.81
C ASN A 392 2.19 -0.94 9.14
N GLU A 393 1.72 0.30 9.07
CA GLU A 393 1.15 1.06 10.19
C GLU A 393 -0.25 1.54 9.80
N GLU A 394 -1.19 1.45 10.73
CA GLU A 394 -2.56 1.91 10.57
C GLU A 394 -3.06 2.61 11.83
N THR A 395 -3.91 3.59 11.63
CA THR A 395 -4.54 4.43 12.65
C THR A 395 -6.05 4.32 12.51
N CYS A 396 -6.73 4.30 13.64
CA CYS A 396 -8.18 4.45 13.70
C CYS A 396 -8.49 5.55 14.71
N ILE A 397 -9.09 6.64 14.26
CA ILE A 397 -9.46 7.79 15.09
C ILE A 397 -10.98 7.75 15.27
N ALA A 398 -11.43 7.89 16.52
CA ALA A 398 -12.84 7.96 16.89
C ALA A 398 -12.99 8.97 18.04
N ASP A 399 -13.58 10.13 17.76
CA ASP A 399 -13.67 11.27 18.68
C ASP A 399 -12.29 11.66 19.28
N ASP A 400 -12.09 11.40 20.57
CA ASP A 400 -10.89 11.70 21.37
C ASP A 400 -9.95 10.49 21.53
N LEU A 401 -10.23 9.41 20.81
CA LEU A 401 -9.47 8.17 20.84
C LEU A 401 -8.68 7.97 19.55
N ILE A 402 -7.45 7.49 19.69
CA ILE A 402 -6.67 6.95 18.58
C ILE A 402 -6.19 5.53 18.92
N VAL A 403 -6.40 4.61 17.99
CA VAL A 403 -5.84 3.27 18.08
C VAL A 403 -4.78 3.10 17.01
N LEU A 404 -3.56 2.87 17.47
CA LEU A 404 -2.37 2.65 16.66
C LEU A 404 -2.22 1.15 16.45
N SER A 405 -1.96 0.74 15.20
CA SER A 405 -1.71 -0.66 14.84
C SER A 405 -0.45 -0.74 13.99
N ALA A 406 0.48 -1.62 14.35
CA ALA A 406 1.61 -1.96 13.50
C ALA A 406 1.67 -3.48 13.31
N TYR A 407 1.93 -3.92 12.09
CA TYR A 407 2.00 -5.33 11.76
C TYR A 407 2.97 -5.62 10.62
N GLY A 408 3.49 -6.84 10.57
CA GLY A 408 4.44 -7.29 9.54
C GLY A 408 4.71 -8.78 9.62
N THR A 409 5.60 -9.29 8.78
CA THR A 409 6.02 -10.71 8.80
C THR A 409 7.45 -10.80 9.32
N ALA A 410 7.66 -11.53 10.40
CA ALA A 410 8.99 -11.82 10.90
C ALA A 410 9.71 -12.75 9.90
N ALA A 411 10.87 -12.32 9.41
CA ALA A 411 11.67 -13.07 8.45
C ALA A 411 13.17 -12.95 8.74
N LYS A 412 13.93 -13.94 8.30
CA LYS A 412 15.39 -13.87 8.20
C LYS A 412 15.75 -13.64 6.74
N LEU A 413 16.56 -12.63 6.47
CA LEU A 413 17.03 -12.32 5.12
C LEU A 413 18.46 -12.83 4.91
N ASN A 414 18.78 -13.25 3.69
CA ASN A 414 20.14 -13.53 3.24
C ASN A 414 20.87 -12.21 2.91
N SER A 415 22.20 -12.23 2.85
CA SER A 415 22.94 -11.10 2.29
C SER A 415 22.65 -10.99 0.79
N LEU A 416 22.49 -9.78 0.26
CA LEU A 416 22.30 -9.56 -1.18
C LEU A 416 23.47 -10.11 -2.01
N GLU A 417 24.69 -10.04 -1.48
CA GLU A 417 25.88 -10.61 -2.11
C GLU A 417 25.80 -12.14 -2.22
N ASP A 418 25.27 -12.81 -1.20
CA ASP A 418 25.08 -14.26 -1.20
C ASP A 418 24.04 -14.68 -2.24
N VAL A 419 22.99 -13.89 -2.41
CA VAL A 419 21.95 -14.14 -3.42
C VAL A 419 22.54 -14.03 -4.83
N GLN A 420 23.31 -12.96 -5.10
CA GLN A 420 23.93 -12.73 -6.41
C GLN A 420 25.01 -13.78 -6.76
N ASN A 421 25.70 -14.33 -5.76
CA ASN A 421 26.76 -15.33 -5.95
C ASN A 421 26.26 -16.79 -5.90
N SER A 422 25.01 -17.02 -5.53
CA SER A 422 24.44 -18.37 -5.46
C SER A 422 24.08 -18.92 -6.85
N HIS A 423 24.80 -19.96 -7.31
CA HIS A 423 24.51 -20.67 -8.58
C HIS A 423 23.49 -21.81 -8.44
N GLN A 424 22.98 -22.06 -7.23
CA GLN A 424 21.95 -23.08 -6.98
C GLN A 424 20.65 -22.41 -6.54
N PRO A 425 19.49 -22.78 -7.13
CA PRO A 425 18.22 -22.28 -6.65
C PRO A 425 18.03 -22.73 -5.19
N PRO A 426 17.61 -21.84 -4.28
CA PRO A 426 17.32 -22.23 -2.91
C PRO A 426 16.27 -23.34 -2.91
N SER A 427 16.47 -24.35 -2.07
CA SER A 427 15.46 -25.39 -1.88
C SER A 427 14.14 -24.75 -1.41
N SER A 428 13.07 -24.90 -2.19
CA SER A 428 11.76 -24.24 -2.01
C SER A 428 11.11 -24.45 -0.62
N CYS A 429 11.56 -25.44 0.14
CA CYS A 429 11.06 -25.72 1.49
C CYS A 429 11.85 -25.05 2.62
N ARG A 430 13.09 -24.58 2.38
CA ARG A 430 13.96 -24.02 3.44
C ARG A 430 13.38 -22.76 4.05
N ALA A 431 12.74 -21.93 3.23
CA ALA A 431 12.09 -20.70 3.70
C ALA A 431 10.96 -20.94 4.72
N LEU A 432 10.46 -22.18 4.82
CA LEU A 432 9.36 -22.57 5.70
C LEU A 432 9.82 -23.38 6.92
N HIS A 433 11.12 -23.66 7.02
CA HIS A 433 11.67 -24.36 8.17
C HIS A 433 11.82 -23.42 9.37
N VAL A 434 11.43 -23.91 10.54
CA VAL A 434 11.50 -23.20 11.82
C VAL A 434 12.97 -23.02 12.26
N LEU A 435 13.32 -21.81 12.68
CA LEU A 435 14.70 -21.43 13.02
C LEU A 435 15.07 -21.56 14.50
N TYR A 436 14.10 -21.61 15.40
CA TYR A 436 14.34 -21.66 16.84
C TYR A 436 14.37 -23.10 17.38
N SER A 437 15.02 -23.29 18.54
CA SER A 437 15.21 -24.62 19.12
C SER A 437 13.87 -25.23 19.55
N GLN A 438 13.63 -26.46 19.11
CA GLN A 438 12.42 -27.23 19.44
C GLN A 438 12.39 -27.67 20.91
N SER A 439 13.53 -27.66 21.60
CA SER A 439 13.64 -28.01 23.02
C SER A 439 13.07 -26.94 23.95
N SER A 440 12.88 -25.71 23.47
CA SER A 440 12.36 -24.58 24.24
C SER A 440 11.66 -23.60 23.28
N PRO A 441 10.50 -23.96 22.72
CA PRO A 441 9.81 -23.06 21.82
C PRO A 441 9.40 -21.79 22.58
N PRO A 442 9.47 -20.62 21.94
CA PRO A 442 9.10 -19.33 22.54
C PRO A 442 7.62 -19.25 22.94
N PHE A 443 6.78 -20.10 22.35
CA PHE A 443 5.35 -20.23 22.60
C PHE A 443 4.91 -21.69 22.34
N PRO A 444 3.78 -22.14 22.90
CA PRO A 444 3.28 -23.50 22.67
C PRO A 444 2.80 -23.67 21.23
N VAL A 445 3.51 -24.47 20.42
CA VAL A 445 3.16 -24.79 19.03
C VAL A 445 3.48 -26.24 18.69
N SER A 446 2.61 -26.85 17.88
CA SER A 446 2.86 -28.12 17.20
C SER A 446 3.74 -27.89 15.97
N PHE A 447 4.65 -28.83 15.71
CA PHE A 447 5.46 -28.84 14.49
C PHE A 447 5.27 -30.16 13.77
N SER A 448 5.17 -30.08 12.46
CA SER A 448 5.13 -31.25 11.58
C SER A 448 6.43 -31.33 10.77
N ARG A 449 6.74 -32.52 10.26
CA ARG A 449 7.91 -32.70 9.38
C ARG A 449 7.59 -32.16 7.99
N CYS A 450 8.55 -31.44 7.41
CA CYS A 450 8.45 -30.92 6.06
C CYS A 450 8.10 -32.04 5.08
N ALA A 451 7.01 -31.87 4.36
CA ALA A 451 6.50 -32.90 3.48
C ALA A 451 7.24 -32.96 2.12
N VAL A 452 8.18 -32.03 1.86
CA VAL A 452 9.06 -32.04 0.69
C VAL A 452 10.41 -32.70 1.01
N CYS A 453 11.08 -32.30 2.08
CA CYS A 453 12.42 -32.80 2.40
C CYS A 453 12.45 -33.88 3.50
N GLY A 454 11.41 -34.02 4.31
CA GLY A 454 11.32 -34.95 5.44
C GLY A 454 12.25 -34.67 6.62
N ARG A 455 13.09 -33.62 6.54
CA ARG A 455 14.18 -33.34 7.50
C ARG A 455 13.93 -32.11 8.39
N GLY A 456 13.41 -31.02 7.82
CA GLY A 456 13.10 -29.81 8.58
C GLY A 456 11.72 -29.86 9.25
N SER A 457 11.54 -29.14 10.35
CA SER A 457 10.22 -28.93 10.96
C SER A 457 9.57 -27.68 10.39
N VAL A 458 8.28 -27.77 10.11
CA VAL A 458 7.44 -26.71 9.54
C VAL A 458 6.24 -26.46 10.46
N PRO A 459 5.68 -25.24 10.46
CA PRO A 459 4.41 -24.98 11.11
C PRO A 459 3.26 -25.64 10.34
N ASP A 460 2.11 -25.82 11.00
CA ASP A 460 0.92 -26.39 10.37
C ASP A 460 0.22 -25.38 9.44
N ILE A 461 0.25 -24.10 9.81
CA ILE A 461 -0.27 -22.98 9.02
C ILE A 461 0.73 -21.82 9.08
N LEU A 462 0.89 -21.12 7.96
CA LEU A 462 1.65 -19.87 7.89
C LEU A 462 0.73 -18.69 7.56
N LEU A 463 0.77 -17.64 8.38
CA LEU A 463 0.18 -16.34 8.04
C LEU A 463 1.31 -15.34 7.80
N ALA A 464 1.20 -14.55 6.74
CA ALA A 464 2.17 -13.53 6.36
C ALA A 464 1.48 -12.31 5.74
N THR A 465 2.04 -11.14 6.02
CA THR A 465 1.69 -9.83 5.44
C THR A 465 2.42 -9.58 4.12
N SER A 466 3.54 -10.26 3.89
CA SER A 466 4.26 -10.22 2.61
C SER A 466 3.47 -10.94 1.51
N ASP A 467 3.81 -10.64 0.26
CA ASP A 467 3.31 -11.40 -0.89
C ASP A 467 3.91 -12.81 -0.88
N THR A 468 3.29 -13.73 -1.61
CA THR A 468 3.81 -15.11 -1.71
C THR A 468 5.15 -15.08 -2.46
N PRO A 469 6.28 -15.48 -1.83
CA PRO A 469 7.56 -15.52 -2.51
C PRO A 469 7.51 -16.53 -3.66
N ALA A 470 8.08 -16.17 -4.82
CA ALA A 470 8.05 -16.99 -6.04
C ALA A 470 8.74 -18.37 -5.88
N GLU A 471 9.58 -18.52 -4.86
CA GLU A 471 10.31 -19.76 -4.55
C GLU A 471 9.47 -20.81 -3.85
N LEU A 472 8.37 -20.40 -3.22
CA LEU A 472 7.52 -21.31 -2.47
C LEU A 472 6.69 -22.13 -3.44
N ALA A 473 6.85 -23.45 -3.38
CA ALA A 473 6.08 -24.37 -4.19
C ALA A 473 4.62 -24.43 -3.67
N THR A 474 3.70 -23.85 -4.44
CA THR A 474 2.26 -23.86 -4.17
C THR A 474 1.53 -24.88 -5.04
N CYS A 475 0.38 -25.35 -4.56
CA CYS A 475 -0.53 -26.24 -5.27
C CYS A 475 -1.86 -25.52 -5.52
N GLY A 476 -2.41 -25.72 -6.72
CA GLY A 476 -3.71 -25.20 -7.12
C GLY A 476 -3.78 -23.69 -7.26
N GLN A 477 -5.01 -23.17 -7.25
CA GLN A 477 -5.33 -21.77 -7.50
C GLN A 477 -5.53 -21.02 -6.17
N PRO A 478 -5.02 -19.78 -6.04
CA PRO A 478 -5.20 -18.97 -4.83
C PRO A 478 -6.67 -18.60 -4.61
N ALA A 479 -7.04 -18.34 -3.36
CA ALA A 479 -8.38 -17.90 -2.96
C ALA A 479 -8.35 -16.68 -2.05
N LEU A 480 -9.38 -15.83 -2.15
CA LEU A 480 -9.61 -14.77 -1.18
C LEU A 480 -10.09 -15.38 0.14
N ILE A 481 -9.38 -15.09 1.22
CA ILE A 481 -9.80 -15.39 2.59
C ILE A 481 -10.08 -14.07 3.29
N GLN A 482 -11.27 -13.95 3.86
CA GLN A 482 -11.67 -12.76 4.60
C GLN A 482 -12.32 -13.15 5.93
N ALA A 483 -11.85 -12.57 7.03
CA ALA A 483 -12.46 -12.68 8.36
C ALA A 483 -12.98 -11.32 8.81
N ARG A 484 -14.06 -11.33 9.59
CA ARG A 484 -14.81 -10.12 9.97
C ARG A 484 -15.35 -10.32 11.38
N VAL A 485 -15.02 -9.37 12.24
CA VAL A 485 -15.46 -9.37 13.62
C VAL A 485 -16.13 -8.05 13.93
N TRP A 486 -17.38 -8.11 14.34
CA TRP A 486 -18.11 -6.99 14.93
C TRP A 486 -18.28 -7.22 16.41
N ARG A 487 -17.96 -6.21 17.24
CA ARG A 487 -18.23 -6.22 18.67
C ARG A 487 -18.98 -4.98 19.10
N PRO A 488 -20.22 -5.11 19.61
CA PRO A 488 -20.98 -3.97 20.08
C PRO A 488 -20.32 -3.36 21.32
N LYS A 489 -20.34 -2.03 21.38
CA LYS A 489 -19.67 -1.22 22.41
C LYS A 489 -20.72 -0.27 23.01
N ARG A 490 -20.58 0.07 24.29
CA ARG A 490 -21.43 1.11 24.89
C ARG A 490 -20.99 2.49 24.42
N ASP A 491 -21.94 3.39 24.27
CA ASP A 491 -21.61 4.79 24.01
C ASP A 491 -20.90 5.37 25.26
N ALA A 492 -19.64 5.75 25.08
CA ALA A 492 -18.74 6.25 26.12
C ALA A 492 -17.72 7.18 25.48
N LYS A 493 -17.19 8.13 26.26
CA LYS A 493 -16.22 9.14 25.79
C LYS A 493 -14.97 9.16 26.66
N GLY A 494 -13.85 9.66 26.12
CA GLY A 494 -12.59 9.82 26.84
C GLY A 494 -12.05 8.51 27.40
N GLU A 495 -11.55 8.56 28.63
CA GLU A 495 -10.87 7.44 29.27
C GLU A 495 -11.75 6.19 29.40
N ALA A 496 -13.07 6.35 29.63
CA ALA A 496 -14.01 5.24 29.68
C ALA A 496 -14.12 4.52 28.33
N ASN A 497 -14.12 5.28 27.23
CA ASN A 497 -14.09 4.73 25.87
C ASN A 497 -12.77 3.98 25.61
N ALA A 498 -11.64 4.61 25.94
CA ALA A 498 -10.32 4.03 25.76
C ALA A 498 -10.17 2.68 26.48
N ARG A 499 -10.65 2.61 27.72
CA ARG A 499 -10.67 1.38 28.50
C ARG A 499 -11.53 0.30 27.85
N GLU A 500 -12.74 0.65 27.41
CA GLU A 500 -13.64 -0.33 26.79
C GLU A 500 -13.08 -0.91 25.48
N VAL A 501 -12.46 -0.07 24.65
CA VAL A 501 -11.77 -0.52 23.43
C VAL A 501 -10.59 -1.41 23.80
N SER A 502 -9.72 -0.96 24.71
CA SER A 502 -8.53 -1.70 25.13
C SER A 502 -8.86 -3.08 25.72
N ASP A 503 -9.90 -3.18 26.55
CA ASP A 503 -10.31 -4.43 27.20
C ASP A 503 -10.87 -5.44 26.18
N ARG A 504 -11.41 -4.99 25.05
CA ARG A 504 -12.04 -5.85 24.02
C ARG A 504 -11.07 -6.28 22.91
N LEU A 505 -10.04 -5.50 22.62
CA LEU A 505 -9.10 -5.75 21.51
C LEU A 505 -8.51 -7.18 21.51
N PRO A 506 -8.00 -7.74 22.63
CA PRO A 506 -7.40 -9.08 22.61
C PRO A 506 -8.39 -10.18 22.20
N PHE A 507 -9.66 -10.04 22.60
CA PHE A 507 -10.72 -10.99 22.26
C PHE A 507 -11.10 -10.90 20.78
N ILE A 508 -11.16 -9.68 20.24
CA ILE A 508 -11.41 -9.43 18.81
C ILE A 508 -10.28 -10.02 17.97
N GLU A 509 -9.02 -9.82 18.37
CA GLU A 509 -7.87 -10.37 17.66
C GLU A 509 -7.84 -11.90 17.68
N TYR A 510 -8.14 -12.51 18.84
CA TYR A 510 -8.22 -13.96 18.97
C TYR A 510 -9.30 -14.55 18.04
N GLU A 511 -10.49 -13.97 18.04
CA GLU A 511 -11.59 -14.42 17.19
C GLU A 511 -11.28 -14.21 15.70
N LEU A 512 -10.72 -13.04 15.34
CA LEU A 512 -10.31 -12.75 13.97
C LEU A 512 -9.29 -13.79 13.47
N HIS A 513 -8.29 -14.10 14.28
CA HIS A 513 -7.29 -15.12 13.97
C HIS A 513 -7.93 -16.51 13.84
N SER A 514 -8.83 -16.87 14.76
CA SER A 514 -9.56 -18.14 14.72
C SER A 514 -10.39 -18.28 13.45
N GLN A 515 -11.15 -17.25 13.06
CA GLN A 515 -11.92 -17.24 11.82
C GLN A 515 -11.02 -17.38 10.58
N LEU A 516 -9.88 -16.68 10.52
CA LEU A 516 -8.94 -16.80 9.39
C LEU A 516 -8.43 -18.23 9.24
N VAL A 517 -7.98 -18.84 10.34
CA VAL A 517 -7.45 -20.21 10.35
C VAL A 517 -8.54 -21.23 9.97
N GLN A 518 -9.75 -21.08 10.50
CA GLN A 518 -10.87 -21.96 10.19
C GLN A 518 -11.26 -21.85 8.70
N LYS A 519 -11.42 -20.64 8.17
CA LYS A 519 -11.74 -20.42 6.75
C LYS A 519 -10.65 -20.94 5.81
N LEU A 520 -9.37 -20.75 6.18
CA LEU A 520 -8.25 -21.27 5.40
C LEU A 520 -8.29 -22.81 5.31
N ARG A 521 -8.59 -23.49 6.42
CA ARG A 521 -8.72 -24.96 6.46
C ARG A 521 -9.95 -25.47 5.72
N LEU A 522 -11.09 -24.77 5.83
CA LEU A 522 -12.31 -25.10 5.07
C LEU A 522 -12.07 -25.01 3.55
N ARG A 523 -11.17 -24.13 3.11
CA ARG A 523 -10.73 -24.03 1.70
C ARG A 523 -9.63 -25.03 1.31
N GLY A 524 -9.17 -25.87 2.23
CA GLY A 524 -8.08 -26.84 1.98
C GLY A 524 -6.69 -26.22 1.86
N MET A 525 -6.51 -24.99 2.33
CA MET A 525 -5.27 -24.21 2.25
C MET A 525 -4.53 -24.19 3.59
N ASN A 526 -3.22 -23.89 3.57
CA ASN A 526 -2.36 -23.90 4.76
C ASN A 526 -1.39 -22.69 4.81
N GLY A 527 -1.46 -21.78 3.86
CA GLY A 527 -0.75 -20.50 3.88
C GLY A 527 -1.68 -19.34 3.56
N LEU A 528 -1.53 -18.21 4.25
CA LEU A 528 -2.21 -16.95 3.97
C LEU A 528 -1.16 -15.85 3.77
N PHE A 529 -1.16 -15.22 2.60
CA PHE A 529 -0.23 -14.15 2.24
C PHE A 529 -0.96 -12.84 1.93
N GLY A 530 -0.23 -11.72 1.97
CA GLY A 530 -0.79 -10.39 1.75
C GLY A 530 -1.83 -10.00 2.81
N LEU A 531 -1.70 -10.52 4.03
CA LEU A 531 -2.62 -10.25 5.13
C LEU A 531 -2.66 -8.74 5.46
N ARG A 532 -3.86 -8.16 5.39
CA ARG A 532 -4.15 -6.78 5.82
C ARG A 532 -5.27 -6.80 6.83
N THR A 533 -5.08 -6.12 7.95
CA THR A 533 -6.07 -5.98 9.02
C THR A 533 -6.47 -4.52 9.17
N ARG A 534 -7.73 -4.19 8.91
CA ARG A 534 -8.32 -2.86 9.09
C ARG A 534 -9.28 -2.85 10.25
N MET A 535 -9.28 -1.76 11.02
CA MET A 535 -10.15 -1.56 12.17
C MET A 535 -10.85 -0.22 12.10
N SER A 536 -12.12 -0.21 12.48
CA SER A 536 -12.94 0.98 12.61
C SER A 536 -13.65 0.93 13.96
N VAL A 537 -13.52 2.00 14.73
CA VAL A 537 -14.15 2.19 16.05
C VAL A 537 -15.24 3.23 15.86
N ALA A 538 -16.48 2.85 16.18
CA ALA A 538 -17.64 3.74 16.17
C ALA A 538 -18.25 3.84 17.57
N SER A 539 -19.19 4.76 17.75
CA SER A 539 -19.96 4.92 19.00
C SER A 539 -20.69 3.63 19.41
N CYS A 540 -21.20 2.87 18.43
CA CYS A 540 -21.99 1.66 18.65
C CYS A 540 -21.19 0.35 18.68
N GLY A 541 -19.94 0.34 18.24
CA GLY A 541 -19.16 -0.89 18.17
C GLY A 541 -17.82 -0.79 17.47
N ILE A 542 -17.09 -1.90 17.49
CA ILE A 542 -15.77 -2.05 16.87
C ILE A 542 -15.90 -3.06 15.73
N LEU A 543 -15.52 -2.65 14.53
CA LEU A 543 -15.42 -3.52 13.36
C LEU A 543 -13.95 -3.77 13.02
N VAL A 544 -13.58 -5.04 12.92
CA VAL A 544 -12.27 -5.45 12.41
C VAL A 544 -12.44 -6.39 11.24
N THR A 545 -11.76 -6.07 10.13
CA THR A 545 -11.73 -6.90 8.93
C THR A 545 -10.31 -7.33 8.62
N ALA A 546 -10.12 -8.59 8.30
CA ALA A 546 -8.84 -9.14 7.85
C ALA A 546 -9.01 -9.78 6.47
N THR A 547 -8.12 -9.45 5.54
CA THR A 547 -8.17 -9.93 4.16
C THR A 547 -6.80 -10.46 3.74
N GLY A 548 -6.76 -11.52 2.95
CA GLY A 548 -5.53 -12.07 2.40
C GLY A 548 -5.78 -13.12 1.32
N THR A 549 -4.70 -13.56 0.68
CA THR A 549 -4.73 -14.64 -0.32
C THR A 549 -4.32 -15.96 0.32
N GLY A 550 -5.26 -16.89 0.38
CA GLY A 550 -5.01 -18.28 0.76
C GLY A 550 -4.30 -19.03 -0.36
N VAL A 551 -3.29 -19.82 0.01
CA VAL A 551 -2.53 -20.71 -0.86
C VAL A 551 -2.28 -22.05 -0.18
N HIS A 552 -2.10 -23.11 -0.96
CA HIS A 552 -1.67 -24.42 -0.45
C HIS A 552 -0.17 -24.60 -0.69
N LEU A 553 0.64 -24.46 0.37
CA LEU A 553 2.08 -24.69 0.38
C LEU A 553 2.37 -26.20 0.47
N LEU A 554 3.19 -26.70 -0.45
CA LEU A 554 3.53 -28.12 -0.52
C LEU A 554 4.45 -28.58 0.61
N ALA A 555 5.27 -27.69 1.17
CA ALA A 555 6.18 -28.04 2.27
C ALA A 555 5.45 -28.25 3.60
N LEU A 556 4.30 -27.58 3.79
CA LEU A 556 3.45 -27.68 4.98
C LEU A 556 2.56 -28.94 4.90
N PRO A 557 2.10 -29.46 6.04
CA PRO A 557 1.14 -30.56 6.08
C PRO A 557 -0.17 -30.16 5.40
N ALA A 558 -0.88 -31.15 4.86
CA ALA A 558 -2.23 -30.91 4.37
C ALA A 558 -3.14 -30.56 5.55
N PRO A 559 -4.01 -29.54 5.43
CA PRO A 559 -4.91 -29.17 6.52
C PRO A 559 -5.90 -30.30 6.77
N CYS A 560 -6.01 -30.72 8.03
CA CYS A 560 -7.04 -31.65 8.47
C CYS A 560 -8.43 -31.00 8.37
N GLU A 561 -9.42 -31.81 8.04
CA GLU A 561 -10.81 -31.39 8.08
C GLU A 561 -11.21 -31.05 9.52
N PRO A 562 -11.83 -29.88 9.75
CA PRO A 562 -12.28 -29.51 11.09
C PRO A 562 -13.35 -30.49 11.57
N GLN A 563 -13.25 -30.90 12.84
CA GLN A 563 -14.25 -31.74 13.48
C GLN A 563 -15.18 -30.86 14.32
N LEU A 564 -16.49 -30.98 14.11
CA LEU A 564 -17.47 -30.28 14.92
C LEU A 564 -17.71 -31.06 16.22
N VAL A 565 -17.66 -30.38 17.36
CA VAL A 565 -18.09 -30.96 18.64
C VAL A 565 -19.11 -30.02 19.23
N SER A 566 -20.29 -30.54 19.56
CA SER A 566 -21.32 -29.77 20.26
C SER A 566 -21.72 -30.51 21.52
N LYS A 567 -22.18 -29.76 22.52
CA LYS A 567 -22.91 -30.31 23.67
C LYS A 567 -24.40 -30.59 23.35
N GLY A 568 -24.87 -30.22 22.15
CA GLY A 568 -26.26 -30.33 21.71
C GLY A 568 -26.58 -31.54 20.81
N ASP A 569 -27.55 -31.35 19.91
CA ASP A 569 -28.19 -32.41 19.11
C ASP A 569 -27.23 -33.12 18.13
N GLN A 570 -26.96 -34.41 18.37
CA GLN A 570 -25.98 -35.20 17.62
C GLN A 570 -26.36 -35.41 16.13
N ARG A 571 -27.66 -35.32 15.81
CA ARG A 571 -28.16 -35.38 14.42
C ARG A 571 -27.81 -34.11 13.64
N LEU A 572 -27.99 -32.93 14.23
CA LEU A 572 -27.63 -31.66 13.63
C LEU A 572 -26.12 -31.62 13.34
N LEU A 573 -25.30 -31.98 14.34
CA LEU A 573 -23.86 -32.16 14.23
C LEU A 573 -23.44 -33.02 13.02
N SER A 574 -24.06 -34.18 12.85
CA SER A 574 -23.74 -35.07 11.72
C SER A 574 -24.10 -34.46 10.36
N SER A 575 -25.22 -33.73 10.28
CA SER A 575 -25.62 -33.03 9.05
C SER A 575 -24.68 -31.86 8.72
N LEU A 576 -24.24 -31.12 9.74
CA LEU A 576 -23.32 -30.00 9.58
C LEU A 576 -21.91 -30.48 9.23
N GLN A 577 -21.45 -31.59 9.84
CA GLN A 577 -20.18 -32.22 9.47
C GLN A 577 -20.20 -32.71 8.02
N ALA A 578 -21.32 -33.28 7.56
CA ALA A 578 -21.48 -33.67 6.16
C ALA A 578 -21.39 -32.46 5.21
N LYS A 579 -22.07 -31.34 5.53
CA LYS A 579 -21.96 -30.08 4.76
C LYS A 579 -20.53 -29.55 4.73
N VAL A 580 -19.80 -29.61 5.85
CA VAL A 580 -18.39 -29.20 5.94
C VAL A 580 -17.51 -30.07 5.04
N SER A 581 -17.62 -31.40 5.14
CA SER A 581 -16.81 -32.30 4.30
C SER A 581 -17.16 -32.18 2.81
N GLU A 582 -18.44 -31.96 2.46
CA GLU A 582 -18.85 -31.66 1.09
C GLU A 582 -18.23 -30.34 0.59
N PHE A 583 -18.28 -29.28 1.41
CA PHE A 583 -17.69 -27.99 1.07
C PHE A 583 -16.17 -28.05 0.90
N VAL A 584 -15.46 -28.78 1.77
CA VAL A 584 -14.00 -28.98 1.66
C VAL A 584 -13.68 -29.74 0.38
N SER A 585 -14.44 -30.79 0.07
CA SER A 585 -14.25 -31.59 -1.16
C SER A 585 -14.45 -30.73 -2.40
N ARG A 586 -15.57 -29.97 -2.47
CA ARG A 586 -15.86 -29.05 -3.57
C ARG A 586 -14.83 -27.93 -3.68
N SER A 587 -14.36 -27.38 -2.56
CA SER A 587 -13.31 -26.36 -2.55
C SER A 587 -11.99 -26.89 -3.10
N ARG A 588 -11.60 -28.13 -2.74
CA ARG A 588 -10.41 -28.78 -3.30
C ARG A 588 -10.50 -28.97 -4.80
N GLU A 589 -11.68 -29.30 -5.33
CA GLU A 589 -11.91 -29.42 -6.78
C GLU A 589 -11.80 -28.07 -7.50
N VAL A 590 -12.54 -27.05 -7.03
CA VAL A 590 -12.56 -25.70 -7.65
C VAL A 590 -11.18 -25.04 -7.64
N HIS A 591 -10.42 -25.23 -6.56
CA HIS A 591 -9.07 -24.70 -6.45
C HIS A 591 -8.00 -25.64 -7.02
N CYS A 592 -8.37 -26.77 -7.61
CA CYS A 592 -7.46 -27.75 -8.23
C CYS A 592 -6.33 -28.21 -7.29
N LEU A 593 -6.68 -28.53 -6.04
CA LEU A 593 -5.74 -28.92 -4.99
C LEU A 593 -5.39 -30.42 -5.06
N ASP A 594 -4.71 -30.85 -6.13
CA ASP A 594 -4.14 -32.21 -6.23
C ASP A 594 -2.64 -32.23 -5.87
N ARG A 595 -2.39 -32.58 -4.62
CA ARG A 595 -1.05 -32.64 -4.05
C ARG A 595 -0.15 -33.70 -4.71
N ALA A 596 -0.71 -34.83 -5.14
CA ALA A 596 0.08 -35.93 -5.72
C ALA A 596 0.61 -35.54 -7.10
N GLN A 597 -0.22 -34.90 -7.92
CA GLN A 597 0.19 -34.36 -9.21
C GLN A 597 1.23 -33.24 -9.07
N ALA A 598 1.05 -32.33 -8.11
CA ALA A 598 1.98 -31.24 -7.89
C ALA A 598 3.38 -31.72 -7.43
N LEU A 599 3.45 -32.72 -6.54
CA LEU A 599 4.72 -33.33 -6.12
C LEU A 599 5.40 -34.13 -7.25
N ALA A 600 4.61 -34.80 -8.10
CA ALA A 600 5.13 -35.49 -9.28
C ALA A 600 5.74 -34.49 -10.30
N ALA A 601 5.12 -33.32 -10.48
CA ALA A 601 5.64 -32.27 -11.36
C ALA A 601 6.99 -31.70 -10.87
N ILE A 602 7.17 -31.54 -9.55
CA ILE A 602 8.44 -31.10 -8.95
C ILE A 602 9.53 -32.17 -9.09
N SER A 603 9.15 -33.44 -8.91
CA SER A 603 10.08 -34.58 -9.06
C SER A 603 10.50 -34.80 -10.51
N ALA A 604 9.71 -34.33 -11.48
CA ALA A 604 10.05 -34.36 -12.91
C ALA A 604 10.96 -33.19 -13.32
N SER A 605 10.86 -32.03 -12.67
CA SER A 605 11.69 -30.84 -12.97
C SER A 605 13.04 -30.83 -12.25
N SER A 606 13.12 -31.49 -11.10
CA SER A 606 14.38 -31.79 -10.41
C SER A 606 14.84 -33.19 -10.86
N GLY A 607 15.83 -33.27 -11.75
CA GLY A 607 16.39 -34.55 -12.25
C GLY A 607 17.13 -35.39 -11.20
N ALA A 608 16.63 -35.45 -9.97
CA ALA A 608 17.13 -36.28 -8.89
C ALA A 608 16.52 -37.68 -9.01
N SER A 609 17.32 -38.64 -9.46
CA SER A 609 16.99 -40.06 -9.39
C SER A 609 16.75 -40.47 -7.94
N VAL A 610 15.49 -40.68 -7.57
CA VAL A 610 15.15 -41.40 -6.34
C VAL A 610 15.48 -42.88 -6.59
N SER A 611 16.50 -43.39 -5.90
CA SER A 611 16.76 -44.82 -5.85
C SER A 611 15.56 -45.51 -5.20
N ASN A 612 14.78 -46.23 -6.01
CA ASN A 612 13.72 -47.12 -5.55
C ASN A 612 14.30 -48.12 -4.55
N ALA A 613 13.92 -48.01 -3.28
CA ALA A 613 14.02 -49.12 -2.34
C ALA A 613 12.92 -50.12 -2.72
N SER A 614 13.25 -51.02 -3.64
CA SER A 614 12.41 -52.13 -4.05
C SER A 614 12.18 -53.08 -2.87
N ALA A 615 10.92 -53.35 -2.60
CA ALA A 615 10.45 -54.44 -1.76
C ALA A 615 11.10 -55.77 -2.17
N SER A 616 11.88 -56.36 -1.28
CA SER A 616 12.31 -57.75 -1.40
C SER A 616 11.38 -58.62 -0.56
N ASN A 617 10.52 -59.37 -1.26
CA ASN A 617 9.83 -60.53 -0.72
C ASN A 617 10.86 -61.58 -0.27
N SER A 618 10.81 -61.98 0.99
CA SER A 618 11.28 -63.30 1.43
C SER A 618 10.17 -63.95 2.25
N ASP A 619 9.59 -64.95 1.62
CA ASP A 619 8.56 -65.85 2.11
C ASP A 619 9.21 -66.89 3.05
N SER A 620 8.71 -67.02 4.28
CA SER A 620 8.91 -68.20 5.11
C SER A 620 7.76 -68.33 6.10
N GLY A 621 6.89 -69.31 5.84
CA GLY A 621 5.66 -69.56 6.60
C GLY A 621 5.87 -70.12 8.01
N GLY A 622 4.89 -69.85 8.86
CA GLY A 622 4.67 -70.44 10.18
C GLY A 622 3.21 -70.23 10.58
N ALA A 623 2.57 -71.30 11.06
CA ALA A 623 1.14 -71.52 11.24
C ALA A 623 0.34 -70.46 12.01
N ALA A 624 -0.94 -70.37 11.66
CA ALA A 624 -1.99 -69.61 12.34
C ALA A 624 -2.35 -70.21 13.71
N GLU A 625 -2.55 -69.35 14.71
CA GLU A 625 -3.53 -69.52 15.81
C GLU A 625 -4.07 -68.14 16.23
N ASP A 626 -5.37 -68.11 16.52
CA ASP A 626 -6.21 -66.96 16.85
C ASP A 626 -5.80 -66.22 18.13
N ALA A 627 -5.99 -64.89 18.18
CA ALA A 627 -6.52 -64.17 19.36
C ALA A 627 -6.71 -62.66 19.08
N GLU A 628 -7.96 -62.21 19.20
CA GLU A 628 -8.31 -60.82 19.48
C GLU A 628 -7.58 -60.29 20.72
N ALA A 629 -6.99 -59.09 20.61
CA ALA A 629 -6.98 -58.04 21.65
C ALA A 629 -6.12 -56.87 21.16
N SER A 630 -6.76 -55.76 20.78
CA SER A 630 -6.09 -54.46 20.72
C SER A 630 -5.53 -54.10 22.09
N PRO A 631 -4.31 -53.54 22.20
CA PRO A 631 -3.80 -53.07 23.47
C PRO A 631 -4.64 -51.88 23.96
N PRO A 632 -4.81 -51.70 25.28
CA PRO A 632 -5.70 -50.71 25.84
C PRO A 632 -5.20 -49.30 25.52
N ILE A 633 -6.14 -48.48 25.06
CA ILE A 633 -5.98 -47.05 24.81
C ILE A 633 -5.63 -46.38 26.13
N ASP A 634 -4.38 -45.93 26.26
CA ASP A 634 -3.93 -45.11 27.39
C ASP A 634 -4.47 -43.68 27.19
N LEU A 635 -5.57 -43.37 27.89
CA LEU A 635 -6.47 -42.23 27.66
C LEU A 635 -5.98 -40.88 28.25
N GLN A 636 -4.68 -40.66 28.46
CA GLN A 636 -4.22 -39.46 29.19
C GLN A 636 -3.09 -38.62 28.58
N SER A 637 -2.65 -38.85 27.34
CA SER A 637 -1.60 -37.96 26.78
C SER A 637 -1.64 -37.60 25.28
N ASN A 638 -2.68 -37.94 24.51
CA ASN A 638 -2.69 -37.64 23.06
C ASN A 638 -4.01 -37.07 22.47
N GLN A 639 -4.89 -36.47 23.28
CA GLN A 639 -6.12 -35.81 22.78
C GLN A 639 -6.00 -34.28 22.65
N ARG A 640 -5.08 -33.78 21.79
CA ARG A 640 -5.10 -32.36 21.37
C ARG A 640 -5.09 -32.14 19.86
N ASP A 641 -5.07 -33.21 19.06
CA ASP A 641 -4.88 -33.11 17.60
C ASP A 641 -6.17 -33.25 16.77
N ASN A 642 -7.33 -33.23 17.41
CA ASN A 642 -8.59 -33.00 16.69
C ASN A 642 -8.95 -31.53 16.87
N PHE A 643 -8.86 -30.75 15.80
CA PHE A 643 -9.29 -29.36 15.83
C PHE A 643 -10.81 -29.31 15.89
N ILE A 644 -11.29 -28.98 17.09
CA ILE A 644 -12.68 -28.99 17.46
C ILE A 644 -13.26 -27.59 17.26
N ILE A 645 -14.25 -27.45 16.38
CA ILE A 645 -15.14 -26.29 16.40
C ILE A 645 -16.21 -26.62 17.44
N SER A 646 -16.13 -25.97 18.61
CA SER A 646 -17.09 -26.18 19.69
C SER A 646 -18.36 -25.37 19.43
N LEU A 647 -19.48 -26.06 19.21
CA LEU A 647 -20.80 -25.43 19.11
C LEU A 647 -21.47 -25.43 20.50
N ALA A 648 -21.45 -24.31 21.23
CA ALA A 648 -21.98 -24.16 22.58
C ALA A 648 -23.47 -23.76 22.62
N ASP A 649 -23.99 -22.96 21.66
CA ASP A 649 -25.38 -22.44 21.66
C ASP A 649 -26.03 -22.38 20.24
N ASP A 650 -27.37 -22.26 20.16
CA ASP A 650 -28.15 -22.09 18.89
C ASP A 650 -27.78 -20.82 18.09
N CYS A 651 -27.01 -19.89 18.68
CA CYS A 651 -26.48 -18.72 17.98
C CYS A 651 -25.32 -19.08 17.01
N GLU A 652 -24.62 -20.18 17.28
CA GLU A 652 -23.38 -20.59 16.62
C GLU A 652 -23.60 -21.42 15.34
N THR A 653 -24.82 -21.91 15.11
CA THR A 653 -25.18 -22.52 13.81
C THR A 653 -25.10 -21.51 12.66
N ASP A 654 -25.47 -20.26 12.93
CA ASP A 654 -25.44 -19.18 11.95
C ASP A 654 -24.01 -18.66 11.74
N GLU A 655 -23.16 -18.70 12.79
CA GLU A 655 -21.72 -18.45 12.65
C GLU A 655 -21.07 -19.50 11.76
N MET A 656 -21.51 -20.76 11.87
CA MET A 656 -21.02 -21.83 11.02
C MET A 656 -21.50 -21.68 9.56
N GLU A 657 -22.72 -21.19 9.31
CA GLU A 657 -23.16 -20.81 7.96
C GLU A 657 -22.33 -19.63 7.40
N ALA A 658 -22.01 -18.63 8.22
CA ALA A 658 -21.14 -17.52 7.83
C ALA A 658 -19.68 -17.96 7.55
N LEU A 659 -19.19 -19.01 8.22
CA LEU A 659 -17.90 -19.64 7.92
C LEU A 659 -17.93 -20.44 6.61
N LEU A 660 -19.08 -21.03 6.26
CA LEU A 660 -19.28 -21.82 5.05
C LEU A 660 -19.60 -20.96 3.81
N VAL A 661 -20.08 -19.74 3.99
CA VAL A 661 -20.54 -18.87 2.89
C VAL A 661 -19.96 -17.46 2.99
N ASP A 662 -18.82 -17.22 2.30
CA ASP A 662 -18.31 -15.86 2.06
C ASP A 662 -18.61 -15.35 0.64
N TYR A 663 -18.70 -16.25 -0.34
CA TYR A 663 -18.96 -15.97 -1.75
C TYR A 663 -19.27 -17.28 -2.50
N PRO A 664 -19.95 -17.24 -3.66
CA PRO A 664 -20.30 -18.45 -4.38
C PRO A 664 -19.04 -18.98 -5.08
N LEU A 665 -18.76 -20.27 -4.89
CA LEU A 665 -17.79 -21.00 -5.71
C LEU A 665 -18.36 -21.08 -7.15
N MET A 666 -18.04 -20.09 -7.99
CA MET A 666 -18.35 -20.12 -9.41
C MET A 666 -17.19 -20.71 -10.19
N ASP A 667 -17.48 -21.72 -11.00
CA ASP A 667 -16.51 -22.30 -11.92
C ASP A 667 -16.03 -21.18 -12.87
N SER A 668 -14.72 -20.94 -12.93
CA SER A 668 -14.06 -19.94 -13.80
C SER A 668 -13.99 -18.48 -13.32
N LEU A 669 -14.42 -18.16 -12.08
CA LEU A 669 -14.15 -16.86 -11.44
C LEU A 669 -13.21 -17.05 -10.25
N GLN A 670 -12.05 -16.40 -10.26
CA GLN A 670 -11.10 -16.43 -9.15
C GLN A 670 -11.04 -15.07 -8.45
N LEU A 671 -10.97 -15.08 -7.11
CA LEU A 671 -10.81 -13.89 -6.27
C LEU A 671 -9.46 -13.99 -5.53
N THR A 672 -8.64 -12.95 -5.58
CA THR A 672 -7.36 -12.92 -4.86
C THR A 672 -6.92 -11.48 -4.52
N CYS A 673 -6.28 -11.31 -3.37
CA CYS A 673 -5.61 -10.06 -2.99
C CYS A 673 -4.23 -9.91 -3.67
N SER A 674 -3.67 -10.99 -4.21
CA SER A 674 -2.39 -10.96 -4.92
C SER A 674 -2.56 -10.42 -6.35
N PRO A 675 -1.56 -9.75 -6.93
CA PRO A 675 -1.61 -9.33 -8.32
C PRO A 675 -1.62 -10.53 -9.28
N ALA A 676 -2.45 -10.49 -10.32
CA ALA A 676 -2.51 -11.54 -11.34
C ALA A 676 -1.37 -11.39 -12.36
N CYS A 677 -0.72 -12.50 -12.72
CA CYS A 677 0.56 -12.47 -13.42
C CYS A 677 0.51 -12.64 -14.95
N ARG A 678 -0.65 -12.92 -15.59
CA ARG A 678 -0.62 -13.55 -16.94
C ARG A 678 -1.74 -13.21 -17.95
N SER A 679 -2.20 -11.97 -18.07
CA SER A 679 -3.11 -11.61 -19.19
C SER A 679 -2.90 -10.19 -19.68
N GLU A 680 -3.28 -9.85 -20.91
CA GLU A 680 -3.11 -8.51 -21.50
C GLU A 680 -4.31 -7.57 -21.23
N ASP A 681 -5.48 -8.12 -20.90
CA ASP A 681 -6.72 -7.36 -20.71
C ASP A 681 -7.02 -7.16 -19.22
N THR A 682 -6.83 -5.93 -18.74
CA THR A 682 -7.14 -5.54 -17.36
C THR A 682 -7.98 -4.29 -17.24
N ASN A 683 -8.96 -4.36 -16.34
CA ASN A 683 -9.80 -3.23 -15.99
C ASN A 683 -9.84 -3.05 -14.48
N PHE A 684 -9.35 -1.90 -14.00
CA PHE A 684 -9.56 -1.48 -12.63
C PHE A 684 -11.04 -1.17 -12.39
N PHE A 685 -11.56 -1.61 -11.25
CA PHE A 685 -12.93 -1.34 -10.83
C PHE A 685 -12.98 -0.85 -9.38
N VAL A 686 -14.02 -0.09 -9.09
CA VAL A 686 -14.38 0.31 -7.74
C VAL A 686 -15.84 -0.02 -7.50
N ARG A 687 -16.13 -0.65 -6.37
CA ARG A 687 -17.48 -0.95 -5.90
C ARG A 687 -17.66 -0.34 -4.52
N ILE A 688 -18.79 0.34 -4.32
CA ILE A 688 -19.10 1.03 -3.08
C ILE A 688 -20.38 0.43 -2.53
N LEU A 689 -20.35 0.04 -1.26
CA LEU A 689 -21.51 -0.34 -0.46
C LEU A 689 -21.66 0.66 0.68
N ARG A 690 -22.88 1.17 0.88
CA ARG A 690 -23.22 1.97 2.05
C ARG A 690 -24.59 1.53 2.57
N CYS A 691 -24.64 1.03 3.80
CA CYS A 691 -25.86 0.51 4.40
C CYS A 691 -25.97 0.90 5.88
N PRO A 692 -27.13 1.37 6.37
CA PRO A 692 -27.34 1.56 7.80
C PRO A 692 -27.28 0.20 8.52
N LEU A 693 -26.79 0.18 9.75
CA LEU A 693 -26.84 -0.98 10.62
C LEU A 693 -28.14 -0.91 11.43
N ASP A 694 -28.92 -1.99 11.39
CA ASP A 694 -30.15 -2.13 12.19
C ASP A 694 -29.77 -2.62 13.61
N ASP A 695 -30.45 -2.12 14.65
CA ASP A 695 -30.26 -2.40 16.08
C ASP A 695 -28.84 -2.86 16.52
N PRO A 696 -28.00 -1.94 17.08
CA PRO A 696 -26.59 -2.21 17.34
C PRO A 696 -26.32 -3.34 18.35
N GLU A 697 -27.29 -3.70 19.20
CA GLU A 697 -27.09 -4.56 20.37
C GLU A 697 -27.31 -6.07 20.14
N ALA A 698 -28.09 -6.49 19.13
CA ALA A 698 -28.60 -7.89 19.09
C ALA A 698 -28.31 -8.71 17.81
N ASN A 699 -28.12 -8.11 16.62
CA ASN A 699 -27.99 -8.86 15.34
C ASN A 699 -26.96 -8.28 14.35
N SER A 700 -26.12 -7.36 14.81
CA SER A 700 -25.24 -6.55 13.97
C SER A 700 -24.09 -7.33 13.32
N SER A 701 -23.54 -8.39 13.94
CA SER A 701 -22.48 -9.20 13.33
C SER A 701 -22.95 -9.99 12.11
N ARG A 702 -24.14 -10.61 12.19
CA ARG A 702 -24.77 -11.34 11.07
C ARG A 702 -25.09 -10.40 9.93
N GLN A 703 -25.65 -9.23 10.25
CA GLN A 703 -25.97 -8.22 9.25
C GLN A 703 -24.72 -7.68 8.54
N VAL A 704 -23.65 -7.35 9.26
CA VAL A 704 -22.39 -6.89 8.66
C VAL A 704 -21.82 -7.98 7.74
N ASN A 705 -21.84 -9.24 8.18
CA ASN A 705 -21.34 -10.35 7.38
C ASN A 705 -22.15 -10.58 6.10
N SER A 706 -23.49 -10.56 6.19
CA SER A 706 -24.36 -10.73 5.02
C SER A 706 -24.21 -9.59 4.03
N LEU A 707 -24.20 -8.33 4.49
CA LEU A 707 -24.04 -7.15 3.63
C LEU A 707 -22.74 -7.19 2.81
N LEU A 708 -21.63 -7.54 3.46
CA LEU A 708 -20.33 -7.63 2.79
C LEU A 708 -20.21 -8.88 1.90
N ALA A 709 -20.89 -9.97 2.23
CA ALA A 709 -21.00 -11.14 1.35
C ALA A 709 -21.84 -10.80 0.09
N ASP A 710 -22.98 -10.12 0.27
CA ASP A 710 -23.85 -9.66 -0.82
C ASP A 710 -23.11 -8.71 -1.78
N MET A 711 -22.24 -7.85 -1.25
CA MET A 711 -21.37 -7.00 -2.05
C MET A 711 -20.44 -7.82 -2.96
N LEU A 712 -19.81 -8.88 -2.42
CA LEU A 712 -18.96 -9.78 -3.21
C LEU A 712 -19.78 -10.55 -4.23
N HIS A 713 -20.92 -11.13 -3.83
CA HIS A 713 -21.84 -11.82 -4.74
C HIS A 713 -22.29 -10.91 -5.89
N SER A 714 -22.69 -9.67 -5.59
CA SER A 714 -23.08 -8.66 -6.58
C SER A 714 -21.95 -8.32 -7.54
N THR A 715 -20.73 -8.18 -7.01
CA THR A 715 -19.52 -7.91 -7.80
C THR A 715 -19.21 -9.07 -8.75
N CYS A 716 -19.17 -10.30 -8.22
CA CYS A 716 -18.98 -11.53 -9.00
C CYS A 716 -20.04 -11.69 -10.11
N PHE A 717 -21.30 -11.41 -9.80
CA PHE A 717 -22.40 -11.45 -10.76
C PHE A 717 -22.23 -10.41 -11.87
N HIS A 718 -21.76 -9.21 -11.56
CA HIS A 718 -21.52 -8.18 -12.56
C HIS A 718 -20.42 -8.59 -13.56
N PHE A 719 -19.35 -9.22 -13.05
CA PHE A 719 -18.22 -9.69 -13.87
C PHE A 719 -18.45 -11.03 -14.58
N ARG A 720 -19.62 -11.66 -14.45
CA ARG A 720 -19.94 -12.94 -15.14
C ARG A 720 -19.77 -12.87 -16.66
N HIS A 721 -19.97 -11.70 -17.27
CA HIS A 721 -19.83 -11.50 -18.72
C HIS A 721 -18.36 -11.48 -19.17
N SER A 722 -17.43 -11.34 -18.22
CA SER A 722 -15.98 -11.34 -18.46
C SER A 722 -15.34 -12.70 -18.21
N LEU A 723 -16.12 -13.73 -17.87
CA LEU A 723 -15.62 -15.09 -17.65
C LEU A 723 -14.95 -15.70 -18.90
N PRO A 724 -13.88 -16.50 -18.75
CA PRO A 724 -13.13 -16.75 -17.51
C PRO A 724 -12.33 -15.52 -17.07
N CYS A 725 -12.38 -15.16 -15.79
CA CYS A 725 -11.64 -14.01 -15.26
C CYS A 725 -11.18 -14.19 -13.81
N THR A 726 -10.14 -13.44 -13.44
CA THR A 726 -9.60 -13.35 -12.10
C THR A 726 -9.76 -11.91 -11.61
N LEU A 727 -10.48 -11.72 -10.50
CA LEU A 727 -10.50 -10.47 -9.76
C LEU A 727 -9.30 -10.48 -8.81
N ALA A 728 -8.30 -9.68 -9.13
CA ALA A 728 -7.00 -9.64 -8.48
C ALA A 728 -6.76 -8.30 -7.75
N ALA A 729 -5.71 -8.26 -6.92
CA ALA A 729 -5.31 -7.07 -6.17
C ALA A 729 -6.48 -6.40 -5.40
N LEU A 730 -7.37 -7.24 -4.85
CA LEU A 730 -8.55 -6.80 -4.11
C LEU A 730 -8.16 -6.10 -2.81
N HIS A 731 -8.67 -4.89 -2.62
CA HIS A 731 -8.47 -4.09 -1.43
C HIS A 731 -9.81 -3.59 -0.88
N PHE A 732 -10.03 -3.82 0.41
CA PHE A 732 -11.26 -3.47 1.11
C PHE A 732 -10.98 -2.32 2.07
N HIS A 733 -11.71 -1.22 1.90
CA HIS A 733 -11.73 -0.11 2.83
C HIS A 733 -13.11 -0.06 3.48
N THR A 734 -13.20 -0.65 4.67
CA THR A 734 -14.44 -0.84 5.42
C THR A 734 -14.39 -0.02 6.69
N GLU A 735 -15.36 0.87 6.85
CA GLU A 735 -15.48 1.78 7.98
C GLU A 735 -16.93 1.84 8.47
N VAL A 736 -17.12 2.00 9.78
CA VAL A 736 -18.41 2.30 10.37
C VAL A 736 -18.42 3.77 10.74
N THR A 737 -19.33 4.49 10.11
CA THR A 737 -19.53 5.93 10.34
C THR A 737 -20.28 6.18 11.64
N ASP A 738 -20.19 7.40 12.18
CA ASP A 738 -20.83 7.80 13.44
C ASP A 738 -22.36 7.65 13.42
N GLU A 739 -22.97 7.69 12.23
CA GLU A 739 -24.41 7.45 12.03
C GLU A 739 -24.78 5.95 12.07
N SER A 740 -23.90 5.08 12.58
CA SER A 740 -24.06 3.62 12.57
C SER A 740 -24.29 3.07 11.16
N CYS A 741 -23.62 3.65 10.16
CA CYS A 741 -23.70 3.19 8.78
C CYS A 741 -22.38 2.53 8.37
N LEU A 742 -22.49 1.31 7.85
CA LEU A 742 -21.39 0.56 7.27
C LEU A 742 -21.09 1.09 5.87
N GLN A 743 -19.89 1.62 5.68
CA GLN A 743 -19.33 2.01 4.41
C GLN A 743 -18.25 1.01 4.00
N THR A 744 -18.28 0.51 2.77
CA THR A 744 -17.20 -0.31 2.21
C THR A 744 -16.91 0.05 0.78
N VAL A 745 -15.64 0.37 0.50
CA VAL A 745 -15.11 0.59 -0.83
C VAL A 745 -14.19 -0.58 -1.18
N LEU A 746 -14.58 -1.34 -2.20
CA LEU A 746 -13.79 -2.43 -2.78
C LEU A 746 -13.14 -1.93 -4.06
N THR A 747 -11.82 -2.01 -4.12
CA THR A 747 -11.03 -1.71 -5.32
C THR A 747 -10.29 -2.96 -5.77
N GLY A 748 -10.10 -3.12 -7.08
CA GLY A 748 -9.30 -4.22 -7.61
C GLY A 748 -9.23 -4.24 -9.12
N ASP A 749 -8.54 -5.24 -9.65
CA ASP A 749 -8.34 -5.41 -11.08
C ASP A 749 -9.13 -6.62 -11.57
N CYS A 750 -9.94 -6.45 -12.60
CA CYS A 750 -10.54 -7.55 -13.34
C CYS A 750 -9.63 -7.94 -14.49
N VAL A 751 -9.10 -9.17 -14.43
CA VAL A 751 -8.16 -9.72 -15.40
C VAL A 751 -8.83 -10.85 -16.17
N ARG A 752 -9.03 -10.67 -17.49
CA ARG A 752 -9.66 -11.69 -18.32
C ARG A 752 -8.66 -12.78 -18.66
N GLN A 753 -9.01 -14.06 -18.55
CA GLN A 753 -8.14 -15.15 -18.99
C GLN A 753 -8.38 -15.45 -20.48
N THR A 754 -7.73 -14.73 -21.38
CA THR A 754 -7.78 -15.06 -22.82
C THR A 754 -6.77 -16.16 -23.14
N ALA A 755 -7.19 -17.23 -23.82
CA ALA A 755 -6.25 -18.17 -24.44
C ALA A 755 -5.44 -17.44 -25.52
N PRO A 756 -4.14 -17.78 -25.74
CA PRO A 756 -3.33 -17.18 -26.78
C PRO A 756 -3.80 -17.69 -28.15
N GLN A 757 -4.86 -17.11 -28.69
CA GLN A 757 -5.21 -17.25 -30.10
C GLN A 757 -4.94 -15.89 -30.75
N GLY A 758 -4.05 -15.88 -31.73
CA GLY A 758 -3.61 -14.71 -32.49
C GLY A 758 -4.74 -14.04 -33.26
N GLY A 759 -5.63 -13.37 -32.53
CA GLY A 759 -6.60 -12.42 -33.05
C GLY A 759 -6.16 -11.02 -32.64
N LEU A 760 -5.98 -10.14 -33.62
CA LEU A 760 -5.93 -8.70 -33.36
C LEU A 760 -7.19 -8.30 -32.58
N LEU A 761 -7.05 -8.05 -31.28
CA LEU A 761 -8.12 -7.47 -30.50
C LEU A 761 -8.06 -5.94 -30.59
N LEU A 762 -9.01 -5.47 -31.38
CA LEU A 762 -9.50 -4.12 -31.52
C LEU A 762 -9.82 -3.54 -30.13
N GLY A 763 -9.03 -2.57 -29.67
CA GLY A 763 -9.28 -1.91 -28.40
C GLY A 763 -8.12 -1.08 -27.89
N THR A 764 -7.53 -0.22 -28.71
CA THR A 764 -6.80 0.95 -28.20
C THR A 764 -7.78 1.84 -27.46
N ALA A 765 -8.08 1.53 -26.20
CA ALA A 765 -8.65 2.53 -25.30
C ALA A 765 -7.59 3.64 -25.24
N SER A 766 -7.86 4.79 -25.86
CA SER A 766 -6.90 5.89 -26.00
C SER A 766 -6.68 6.65 -24.69
N GLY A 767 -6.71 5.95 -23.55
CA GLY A 767 -6.64 6.51 -22.21
C GLY A 767 -5.67 5.73 -21.31
N VAL A 768 -5.15 6.41 -20.30
CA VAL A 768 -4.22 5.84 -19.31
C VAL A 768 -4.91 4.71 -18.54
N LEU A 769 -4.29 3.54 -18.45
CA LEU A 769 -4.77 2.41 -17.65
C LEU A 769 -4.55 2.67 -16.16
N LEU A 770 -5.51 2.29 -15.31
CA LEU A 770 -5.31 2.25 -13.86
C LEU A 770 -5.21 0.78 -13.46
N CYS A 771 -4.27 0.44 -12.59
CA CYS A 771 -4.07 -0.91 -12.08
C CYS A 771 -3.72 -0.86 -10.58
N SER A 772 -4.43 -1.62 -9.76
CA SER A 772 -4.11 -1.84 -8.34
C SER A 772 -2.85 -2.69 -8.17
N GLY A 773 -2.60 -3.60 -9.12
CA GLY A 773 -1.40 -4.42 -9.17
C GLY A 773 -0.11 -3.65 -9.43
N CYS A 774 1.00 -4.32 -9.11
CA CYS A 774 2.36 -3.82 -9.30
C CYS A 774 2.80 -3.66 -10.76
N HIS A 775 2.18 -4.41 -11.67
CA HIS A 775 2.49 -4.38 -13.10
C HIS A 775 1.18 -4.46 -13.87
N PRO A 776 1.06 -3.74 -15.00
CA PRO A 776 -0.01 -3.98 -15.93
C PRO A 776 0.18 -5.39 -16.50
N PRO A 777 -0.81 -6.28 -16.35
CA PRO A 777 -0.65 -7.65 -16.80
C PRO A 777 -0.32 -7.71 -18.30
N GLY A 778 0.61 -8.59 -18.68
CA GLY A 778 0.98 -8.83 -20.09
C GLY A 778 1.84 -7.75 -20.76
N ARG A 779 2.11 -6.61 -20.11
CA ARG A 779 2.93 -5.52 -20.69
C ARG A 779 4.05 -5.13 -19.74
N PRO A 780 5.33 -5.37 -20.10
CA PRO A 780 6.44 -4.94 -19.24
C PRO A 780 6.45 -3.41 -19.13
N VAL A 781 6.99 -2.88 -18.04
CA VAL A 781 7.16 -1.43 -17.87
C VAL A 781 8.40 -0.99 -18.64
N ALA A 782 8.28 0.02 -19.51
CA ALA A 782 9.41 0.57 -20.25
C ALA A 782 10.16 1.62 -19.42
N ASN A 783 9.44 2.64 -18.94
CA ASN A 783 10.01 3.72 -18.14
C ASN A 783 9.10 4.08 -16.97
N TYR A 784 9.72 4.40 -15.84
CA TYR A 784 9.04 5.04 -14.71
C TYR A 784 9.10 6.56 -14.87
N LEU A 785 7.95 7.23 -14.77
CA LEU A 785 7.83 8.67 -15.03
C LEU A 785 7.65 9.50 -13.74
N GLY A 786 7.26 8.88 -12.63
CA GLY A 786 7.07 9.55 -11.34
C GLY A 786 5.89 8.97 -10.57
N ASN A 787 5.75 9.37 -9.31
CA ASN A 787 4.64 9.00 -8.46
C ASN A 787 3.57 10.10 -8.47
N LEU A 788 2.30 9.73 -8.32
CA LEU A 788 1.20 10.67 -8.13
C LEU A 788 0.65 10.49 -6.72
N ASP A 789 0.37 11.60 -6.06
CA ASP A 789 -0.31 11.67 -4.77
C ASP A 789 -1.21 12.90 -4.77
N PHE A 790 -2.52 12.68 -4.67
CA PHE A 790 -3.49 13.77 -4.74
C PHE A 790 -4.53 13.65 -3.65
N PHE A 791 -4.75 14.79 -2.99
CA PHE A 791 -5.81 14.95 -2.01
C PHE A 791 -7.00 15.73 -2.60
N PHE A 792 -8.18 15.11 -2.59
CA PHE A 792 -9.41 15.70 -3.09
C PHE A 792 -10.42 15.94 -1.97
N ILE A 793 -11.08 17.10 -2.01
CA ILE A 793 -12.23 17.42 -1.16
C ILE A 793 -13.41 17.76 -2.07
N ARG A 794 -14.51 17.03 -1.86
CA ARG A 794 -15.78 17.24 -2.56
C ARG A 794 -16.87 17.49 -1.54
N GLU A 795 -17.61 18.58 -1.66
CA GLU A 795 -18.72 18.94 -0.77
C GLU A 795 -20.01 19.24 -1.55
N THR A 796 -21.15 18.79 -1.04
CA THR A 796 -22.46 19.11 -1.59
C THR A 796 -23.40 19.51 -0.47
N SER A 797 -24.24 20.52 -0.71
CA SER A 797 -25.33 20.91 0.17
C SER A 797 -26.67 20.29 -0.25
N SER A 798 -26.68 19.45 -1.29
CA SER A 798 -27.87 18.73 -1.74
C SER A 798 -27.55 17.29 -2.15
N VAL A 799 -27.35 16.45 -1.15
CA VAL A 799 -27.12 15.00 -1.32
C VAL A 799 -28.29 14.31 -2.03
N ARG A 800 -29.52 14.80 -1.81
CA ARG A 800 -30.73 14.23 -2.43
C ARG A 800 -30.73 14.41 -3.94
N ASP A 801 -30.34 15.57 -4.42
CA ASP A 801 -30.27 15.85 -5.86
C ASP A 801 -29.15 15.03 -6.54
N CYS A 802 -28.14 14.63 -5.77
CA CYS A 802 -27.06 13.76 -6.23
C CYS A 802 -27.45 12.27 -6.29
N GLY A 803 -28.68 11.89 -5.92
CA GLY A 803 -29.11 10.50 -5.85
C GLY A 803 -28.71 9.77 -4.56
N GLY A 804 -28.40 10.51 -3.50
CA GLY A 804 -27.98 9.97 -2.20
C GLY A 804 -26.46 9.99 -1.99
N SER A 805 -26.02 9.69 -0.77
CA SER A 805 -24.61 9.75 -0.36
C SER A 805 -23.73 8.74 -1.13
N GLN A 806 -24.27 7.56 -1.44
CA GLN A 806 -23.57 6.56 -2.26
C GLN A 806 -23.34 7.04 -3.71
N ALA A 807 -24.35 7.65 -4.33
CA ALA A 807 -24.23 8.17 -5.70
C ALA A 807 -23.30 9.39 -5.76
N PHE A 808 -23.33 10.23 -4.73
CA PHE A 808 -22.37 11.32 -4.54
C PHE A 808 -20.92 10.80 -4.45
N LEU A 809 -20.65 9.79 -3.60
CA LEU A 809 -19.32 9.20 -3.48
C LEU A 809 -18.84 8.55 -4.79
N HIS A 810 -19.73 7.87 -5.50
CA HIS A 810 -19.41 7.27 -6.80
C HIS A 810 -19.05 8.33 -7.85
N THR A 811 -19.78 9.46 -7.87
CA THR A 811 -19.50 10.59 -8.77
C THR A 811 -18.15 11.22 -8.42
N CYS A 812 -17.89 11.46 -7.14
CA CYS A 812 -16.62 11.99 -6.65
C CYS A 812 -15.43 11.11 -7.07
N LEU A 813 -15.51 9.79 -6.87
CA LEU A 813 -14.46 8.85 -7.28
C LEU A 813 -14.24 8.83 -8.80
N ALA A 814 -15.29 8.92 -9.60
CA ALA A 814 -15.18 8.99 -11.06
C ALA A 814 -14.48 10.28 -11.51
N GLU A 815 -14.80 11.42 -10.89
CA GLU A 815 -14.13 12.70 -11.12
C GLU A 815 -12.64 12.61 -10.79
N VAL A 816 -12.30 12.08 -9.61
CA VAL A 816 -10.91 11.92 -9.17
C VAL A 816 -10.11 11.02 -10.13
N MET A 817 -10.67 9.89 -10.57
CA MET A 817 -10.00 9.02 -11.54
C MET A 817 -9.77 9.72 -12.89
N ALA A 818 -10.70 10.57 -13.33
CA ALA A 818 -10.51 11.35 -14.56
C ALA A 818 -9.36 12.35 -14.41
N VAL A 819 -9.25 13.01 -13.24
CA VAL A 819 -8.14 13.91 -12.93
C VAL A 819 -6.80 13.16 -12.89
N VAL A 820 -6.73 12.00 -12.23
CA VAL A 820 -5.51 11.17 -12.17
C VAL A 820 -5.05 10.73 -13.57
N ARG A 821 -5.99 10.25 -14.41
CA ARG A 821 -5.68 9.85 -15.79
C ARG A 821 -5.15 11.00 -16.62
N ALA A 822 -5.69 12.20 -16.45
CA ALA A 822 -5.22 13.39 -17.16
C ALA A 822 -3.79 13.79 -16.75
N HIS A 823 -3.46 13.73 -15.45
CA HIS A 823 -2.11 14.01 -14.97
C HIS A 823 -1.10 12.98 -15.45
N ALA A 824 -1.45 11.69 -15.37
CA ALA A 824 -0.61 10.62 -15.90
C ALA A 824 -0.40 10.75 -17.42
N ALA A 825 -1.43 11.12 -18.18
CA ALA A 825 -1.32 11.36 -19.62
C ALA A 825 -0.41 12.56 -19.93
N ALA A 826 -0.51 13.64 -19.15
CA ALA A 826 0.31 14.84 -19.34
C ALA A 826 1.80 14.60 -19.08
N LEU A 827 2.13 13.65 -18.20
CA LEU A 827 3.49 13.14 -17.99
C LEU A 827 3.99 12.24 -19.15
N GLY A 828 3.12 11.83 -20.07
CA GLY A 828 3.42 10.86 -21.13
C GLY A 828 3.24 9.40 -20.69
N GLY A 829 2.61 9.17 -19.53
CA GLY A 829 2.29 7.85 -19.00
C GLY A 829 1.13 7.18 -19.75
N GLN A 830 1.18 5.86 -19.79
CA GLN A 830 0.13 5.02 -20.39
C GLN A 830 -0.56 4.13 -19.36
N ALA A 831 0.03 3.97 -18.17
CA ALA A 831 -0.60 3.32 -17.04
C ALA A 831 -0.19 3.96 -15.71
N VAL A 832 -1.05 3.80 -14.70
CA VAL A 832 -0.77 4.05 -13.28
C VAL A 832 -0.84 2.71 -12.56
N THR A 833 0.31 2.24 -12.09
CA THR A 833 0.46 0.99 -11.32
C THR A 833 0.39 1.26 -9.82
N SER A 834 0.14 0.21 -9.02
CA SER A 834 -0.02 0.32 -7.56
C SER A 834 -1.06 1.38 -7.16
N PHE A 835 -2.07 1.59 -8.01
CA PHE A 835 -3.12 2.58 -7.80
C PHE A 835 -3.99 2.14 -6.62
N HIS A 836 -4.02 2.93 -5.56
CA HIS A 836 -4.87 2.64 -4.42
C HIS A 836 -5.44 3.92 -3.79
N LEU A 837 -6.60 3.74 -3.15
CA LEU A 837 -7.23 4.75 -2.33
C LEU A 837 -6.70 4.59 -0.91
N SER A 838 -5.84 5.50 -0.47
CA SER A 838 -5.23 5.48 0.86
C SER A 838 -6.26 5.90 1.92
N GLU A 839 -7.00 6.97 1.67
CA GLU A 839 -8.06 7.51 2.55
C GLU A 839 -9.36 7.72 1.78
N VAL A 840 -10.50 7.28 2.35
CA VAL A 840 -11.85 7.55 1.82
C VAL A 840 -12.82 7.88 2.96
N LEU A 841 -12.78 9.13 3.42
CA LEU A 841 -13.67 9.62 4.47
C LEU A 841 -14.90 10.30 3.85
N LEU A 842 -16.09 9.92 4.31
CA LEU A 842 -17.35 10.55 3.92
C LEU A 842 -18.05 11.05 5.19
N LEU A 843 -18.08 12.36 5.34
CA LEU A 843 -18.80 13.07 6.39
C LEU A 843 -20.12 13.56 5.82
N ASP A 844 -21.22 12.90 6.14
CA ASP A 844 -22.54 13.36 5.72
C ASP A 844 -23.46 13.64 6.89
N ASN A 845 -24.37 14.59 6.65
CA ASN A 845 -25.46 14.92 7.54
C ASN A 845 -26.76 14.89 6.74
N PRO A 846 -27.46 13.75 6.70
CA PRO A 846 -28.65 13.55 5.88
C PRO A 846 -29.80 14.46 6.32
N SER A 847 -29.82 14.90 7.58
CA SER A 847 -30.82 15.87 8.08
C SER A 847 -30.65 17.26 7.44
N ARG A 848 -29.40 17.66 7.17
CA ARG A 848 -29.06 18.93 6.52
C ARG A 848 -28.91 18.81 5.01
N GLY A 849 -28.99 17.59 4.46
CA GLY A 849 -28.76 17.33 3.04
C GLY A 849 -27.32 17.62 2.61
N HIS A 850 -26.39 17.70 3.57
CA HIS A 850 -24.99 18.06 3.36
C HIS A 850 -24.11 16.81 3.37
N ALA A 851 -23.12 16.74 2.49
CA ALA A 851 -22.06 15.73 2.55
C ALA A 851 -20.74 16.30 2.05
N GLN A 852 -19.66 15.87 2.70
CA GLN A 852 -18.29 16.17 2.36
C GLN A 852 -17.51 14.86 2.27
N CYS A 853 -16.76 14.68 1.19
CA CYS A 853 -15.94 13.53 0.93
C CYS A 853 -14.48 13.97 0.79
N LEU A 854 -13.61 13.32 1.55
CA LEU A 854 -12.16 13.49 1.51
C LEU A 854 -11.56 12.20 0.92
N LEU A 855 -10.78 12.35 -0.14
CA LEU A 855 -10.16 11.24 -0.86
C LEU A 855 -8.67 11.49 -1.01
N ASN A 856 -7.86 10.50 -0.63
CA ASN A 856 -6.45 10.48 -1.03
C ASN A 856 -6.22 9.33 -2.03
N VAL A 857 -5.59 9.65 -3.17
CA VAL A 857 -5.28 8.69 -4.23
C VAL A 857 -3.81 8.75 -4.56
N CYS A 858 -3.19 7.57 -4.67
CA CYS A 858 -1.78 7.45 -4.96
C CYS A 858 -1.49 6.33 -5.96
N GLY A 859 -0.34 6.44 -6.64
CA GLY A 859 0.11 5.44 -7.61
C GLY A 859 1.37 5.85 -8.36
N ASP A 860 1.91 4.92 -9.14
CA ASP A 860 3.15 5.07 -9.90
C ASP A 860 2.84 5.19 -11.40
N VAL A 861 3.27 6.29 -12.04
CA VAL A 861 3.04 6.53 -13.47
C VAL A 861 4.14 5.86 -14.28
N VAL A 862 3.72 5.02 -15.22
CA VAL A 862 4.61 4.24 -16.07
C VAL A 862 4.29 4.41 -17.55
N GLN A 863 5.34 4.36 -18.35
CA GLN A 863 5.28 4.23 -19.79
C GLN A 863 5.36 2.75 -20.17
N LEU A 864 4.49 2.31 -21.06
CA LEU A 864 4.53 0.94 -21.60
C LEU A 864 5.36 0.94 -22.89
N PRO A 865 6.00 -0.19 -23.25
CA PRO A 865 6.69 -0.32 -24.51
C PRO A 865 5.67 -0.15 -25.65
N VAL A 866 6.09 0.58 -26.68
CA VAL A 866 5.34 0.64 -27.92
C VAL A 866 5.33 -0.77 -28.51
N ALA A 867 4.16 -1.37 -28.69
CA ALA A 867 4.05 -2.61 -29.43
C ALA A 867 4.60 -2.34 -30.84
N GLU A 868 5.73 -2.97 -31.20
CA GLU A 868 6.18 -2.97 -32.60
C GLU A 868 5.08 -3.63 -33.42
N ALA A 869 4.47 -2.84 -34.32
CA ALA A 869 3.30 -3.20 -35.12
C ALA A 869 3.65 -4.13 -36.28
#